data_AF-D8KBB1-F1
#
_entry.id   AF-D8KBB1-F1
#
_cell.length_a   1.000
_cell.length_b   1.000
_cell.length_c   1.000
_cell.angle_alpha   90.00
_cell.angle_beta   90.00
_cell.angle_gamma   90.00
#
_symmetry.space_group_name_H-M   'P 1'
#
loop_
_entity.id
_entity.type
_entity.pdbx_description
1 polymer ?
#
loop_
_entity_poly.entity_id
_entity_poly.type
_entity_poly.pdbx_seq_one_letter_code
_entity_poly.pdbx_strand_id
1 'polypeptide(L)'
;MDEYRVLKTVNFDWTMQLQSVWRNSPLHVPGLHENVRAELMETLKERMGNQDQNPLGQIITGPAGAGKTHLLSAMRQEVAALPAWFVLVDMTDIKDFWETVLLGYLNSLQQAALGKQPQFRSLLKHLLNPDSKPQNSFSTFYRTPSQPKKSLLQWLIAPLAGKKTRCQEAAPATPRQIAEYGDKELVQVIRQTINRLSTQYPEEIRAHQDALRALILLNSNDLERANVGYSWLQGMPIDETDRHLFGFLWPQRQPSEIVKSLSWLMSRYAPTLLAFDQLDAIMSQYHITASAGEGEQITGEQRASQAIIEGVADGFMAVRDTVYRTATVLACLEASWEILRKGSLSSATDRFASPQPLPPINNATLAEEIITLRLAHAYRTHGFTPPYPSWPFQPEFFTSAATLLPRELLKRCEEHRLQCLSKGKGKVMELACIEAPPESTETLATARPDPDPDPDLELDQSYQEFCRQAPIQALLSEEAEDEVLGALIPTLCRCLLREAPPPENRQGVVDTEFPGDKNYRALHARLRIIDSSQENREQHYCFRALQKTHATAYQNRLNGALTASGIDPRLPFRRLIIVRTTPLPLGKVTREITDKFLQAKGKFAAPNEQDLRTMWALHKLEQQNLPGFEAWLRQRRPATQLQWLQETEITECLVADAFPLKNNPPLDTKESTDIWTNLPALKRYNYKTTAPLYPSALPVGQTLSNPAEKMTIPLPLLAQYTGVLAGSGSGKTVLLKRWVEEAALLGIPSIVIDRTHTLASLGKQWPIPPAIWTSEDQEKAERYHANTEVIIWTPGQTDGNPLPLEPLPDLASLLEQSEKFQQALEMAQSTLKEIVAPGKSAHSEYKMDVLTAALKLFAIQKGKTLPDLIAILSHLPAEISTSISSATRLGSEMAQRLQAEIQNNRLFYPETPFLDPGCLFKGTSANRTRISIINLAGLPDLKTQQQFLNQLAITLLGWIKQHSASPSMPVQGFLILDEAEDFIPADTSTPCKDNLLKLADYAPTGGLGLVFSTQNPKNIASPIVSDCFTQFFGKASAPATIEAIREQFKMRGDKEDDIPTLEAGHFYLHTEGMPAPVKVAVPWCLSYHPPHPPGKDEVLKRAAASRLHAKDP
;
A
#
# COMPACT_ATOMS: atom_id res chain seq x y z
N MET A 1 38.04 -28.25 -19.73
CA MET A 1 37.12 -27.50 -18.83
C MET A 1 37.18 -26.06 -19.27
N ASP A 2 36.04 -25.46 -19.62
CA ASP A 2 36.00 -24.15 -20.26
C ASP A 2 36.51 -23.04 -19.33
N GLU A 3 37.75 -22.60 -19.51
CA GLU A 3 38.28 -21.30 -19.05
C GLU A 3 37.26 -20.17 -19.28
N TYR A 4 36.58 -20.24 -20.41
CA TYR A 4 35.48 -19.37 -20.82
C TYR A 4 34.29 -19.37 -19.83
N ARG A 5 33.88 -20.52 -19.30
CA ARG A 5 32.78 -20.62 -18.32
C ARG A 5 33.17 -19.99 -16.98
N VAL A 6 34.42 -20.15 -16.56
CA VAL A 6 34.93 -19.56 -15.32
C VAL A 6 34.91 -18.04 -15.41
N LEU A 7 35.48 -17.45 -16.46
CA LEU A 7 35.48 -15.99 -16.67
C LEU A 7 34.08 -15.40 -16.87
N LYS A 8 33.14 -16.16 -17.44
CA LYS A 8 31.74 -15.74 -17.57
C LYS A 8 31.10 -15.52 -16.18
N THR A 9 31.54 -16.23 -15.15
CA THR A 9 31.03 -16.11 -13.77
C THR A 9 31.79 -15.14 -12.87
N VAL A 10 32.97 -14.68 -13.30
CA VAL A 10 33.73 -13.66 -12.57
C VAL A 10 32.98 -12.33 -12.61
N ASN A 11 32.85 -11.70 -11.45
CA ASN A 11 32.17 -10.41 -11.30
C ASN A 11 33.14 -9.33 -10.82
N PHE A 12 33.49 -8.38 -11.69
CA PHE A 12 34.27 -7.18 -11.34
C PHE A 12 33.42 -5.96 -11.04
N ASP A 13 32.15 -6.14 -10.65
CA ASP A 13 31.27 -5.03 -10.28
C ASP A 13 31.97 -4.07 -9.30
N TRP A 14 32.10 -2.84 -9.75
CA TRP A 14 32.80 -1.76 -9.08
C TRP A 14 31.85 -0.84 -8.32
N THR A 15 30.54 -1.10 -8.40
CA THR A 15 29.51 -0.35 -7.68
C THR A 15 29.20 -1.05 -6.35
N MET A 16 29.53 -0.40 -5.23
CA MET A 16 29.02 -0.84 -3.92
C MET A 16 27.73 -0.07 -3.63
N GLN A 17 26.63 -0.80 -3.42
CA GLN A 17 25.38 -0.24 -2.90
C GLN A 17 25.52 0.00 -1.39
N LEU A 18 24.93 1.05 -0.84
CA LEU A 18 25.14 1.44 0.56
C LEU A 18 24.74 0.35 1.56
N GLN A 19 23.69 -0.42 1.29
CA GLN A 19 23.31 -1.55 2.15
C GLN A 19 24.28 -2.73 2.10
N SER A 20 25.17 -2.82 1.10
CA SER A 20 26.27 -3.80 1.09
C SER A 20 27.22 -3.61 2.28
N VAL A 21 27.20 -2.43 2.94
CA VAL A 21 27.84 -2.18 4.24
C VAL A 21 27.42 -3.22 5.28
N TRP A 22 26.14 -3.64 5.26
CA TRP A 22 25.57 -4.60 6.22
C TRP A 22 25.85 -6.06 5.87
N ARG A 23 26.26 -6.36 4.63
CA ARG A 23 26.65 -7.70 4.21
C ARG A 23 28.13 -7.93 4.49
N ASN A 24 28.48 -9.10 5.01
CA ASN A 24 29.88 -9.49 5.13
C ASN A 24 30.43 -9.71 3.71
N SER A 25 31.14 -8.73 3.16
CA SER A 25 31.80 -8.89 1.87
C SER A 25 32.98 -9.84 2.04
N PRO A 26 33.02 -11.00 1.36
CA PRO A 26 34.19 -11.87 1.32
C PRO A 26 35.35 -11.26 0.51
N LEU A 27 35.13 -10.08 -0.07
CA LEU A 27 36.04 -9.39 -1.00
C LEU A 27 36.78 -8.21 -0.33
N HIS A 28 36.69 -8.05 0.99
CA HIS A 28 37.44 -7.03 1.72
C HIS A 28 38.91 -7.41 1.86
N VAL A 29 39.79 -6.48 1.52
CA VAL A 29 41.23 -6.59 1.78
C VAL A 29 41.58 -5.82 3.06
N PRO A 30 42.10 -6.49 4.12
CA PRO A 30 42.40 -5.83 5.40
C PRO A 30 43.38 -4.65 5.30
N GLY A 31 44.31 -4.65 4.35
CA GLY A 31 45.27 -3.57 4.16
C GLY A 31 44.72 -2.29 3.52
N LEU A 32 43.48 -2.31 2.98
CA LEU A 32 42.87 -1.13 2.39
C LEU A 32 42.38 -0.17 3.49
N HIS A 33 42.92 1.06 3.49
CA HIS A 33 42.61 2.14 4.44
C HIS A 33 42.81 1.78 5.93
N GLU A 34 43.75 0.88 6.23
CA GLU A 34 43.97 0.34 7.57
C GLU A 34 44.23 1.42 8.64
N ASN A 35 45.09 2.40 8.35
CA ASN A 35 45.44 3.46 9.30
C ASN A 35 44.22 4.29 9.73
N VAL A 36 43.39 4.71 8.76
CA VAL A 36 42.17 5.49 9.00
C VAL A 36 41.17 4.67 9.82
N ARG A 37 41.01 3.37 9.50
CA ARG A 37 40.16 2.47 10.27
C ARG A 37 40.63 2.34 11.71
N ALA A 38 41.93 2.12 11.93
CA ALA A 38 42.49 1.93 13.26
C ALA A 38 42.23 3.14 14.17
N GLU A 39 42.45 4.36 13.67
CA GLU A 39 42.23 5.62 14.41
C GLU A 39 40.75 5.83 14.78
N LEU A 40 39.84 5.63 13.83
CA LEU A 40 38.41 5.76 14.08
C LEU A 40 37.90 4.70 15.08
N MET A 41 38.43 3.48 15.01
CA MET A 41 38.09 2.41 15.95
C MET A 41 38.66 2.66 17.34
N GLU A 42 39.83 3.29 17.45
CA GLU A 42 40.39 3.75 18.73
C GLU A 42 39.48 4.81 19.37
N THR A 43 39.05 5.81 18.59
CA THR A 43 38.10 6.84 19.03
C THR A 43 36.81 6.22 19.59
N LEU A 44 36.29 5.16 18.96
CA LEU A 44 35.11 4.44 19.45
C LEU A 44 35.40 3.64 20.73
N LYS A 45 36.56 2.97 20.82
CA LYS A 45 36.98 2.17 21.98
C LYS A 45 37.17 3.02 23.23
N GLU A 46 37.70 4.23 23.10
CA GLU A 46 37.81 5.19 24.22
C GLU A 46 36.45 5.47 24.88
N ARG A 47 35.36 5.42 24.10
CA ARG A 47 33.98 5.65 24.57
C ARG A 47 33.33 4.42 25.20
N MET A 48 34.01 3.28 25.25
CA MET A 48 33.55 2.12 26.02
C MET A 48 33.59 2.37 27.54
N GLY A 49 34.29 3.41 28.02
CA GLY A 49 34.24 3.90 29.40
C GLY A 49 33.07 4.86 29.71
N ASN A 50 32.97 5.35 30.96
CA ASN A 50 31.94 6.30 31.44
C ASN A 50 32.28 7.77 31.09
N GLN A 51 32.57 8.08 29.83
CA GLN A 51 32.67 9.47 29.39
C GLN A 51 31.38 9.88 28.68
N ASP A 52 30.65 10.85 29.26
CA ASP A 52 29.34 11.29 28.76
C ASP A 52 29.43 12.28 27.57
N GLN A 53 30.63 12.77 27.22
CA GLN A 53 30.82 13.72 26.12
C GLN A 53 31.12 13.03 24.78
N ASN A 54 30.50 13.54 23.71
CA ASN A 54 30.73 13.09 22.34
C ASN A 54 32.07 13.63 21.80
N PRO A 55 32.89 12.79 21.13
CA PRO A 55 34.12 13.24 20.46
C PRO A 55 33.80 14.24 19.34
N LEU A 56 34.86 14.85 18.80
CA LEU A 56 34.73 15.60 17.54
C LEU A 56 34.27 14.65 16.43
N GLY A 57 33.38 15.13 15.57
CA GLY A 57 33.00 14.35 14.40
C GLY A 57 34.18 14.22 13.44
N GLN A 58 34.34 13.04 12.85
CA GLN A 58 35.46 12.71 11.97
C GLN A 58 35.02 12.87 10.52
N ILE A 59 35.81 13.59 9.73
CA ILE A 59 35.51 13.88 8.32
C ILE A 59 36.48 13.08 7.45
N ILE A 60 35.94 12.17 6.63
CA ILE A 60 36.71 11.36 5.69
C ILE A 60 36.42 11.85 4.28
N THR A 61 37.44 12.41 3.62
CA THR A 61 37.32 12.90 2.24
C THR A 61 37.96 11.94 1.25
N GLY A 62 37.45 11.89 0.03
CA GLY A 62 38.13 11.15 -1.04
C GLY A 62 37.36 11.18 -2.35
N PRO A 63 38.03 11.14 -3.51
CA PRO A 63 37.38 11.20 -4.82
C PRO A 63 36.40 10.04 -5.04
N ALA A 64 35.54 10.17 -6.05
CA ALA A 64 34.63 9.10 -6.43
C ALA A 64 35.40 7.81 -6.75
N GLY A 65 35.08 6.70 -6.09
CA GLY A 65 35.78 5.43 -6.26
C GLY A 65 36.99 5.19 -5.35
N ALA A 66 37.30 6.10 -4.42
CA ALA A 66 38.36 5.92 -3.42
C ALA A 66 38.06 4.84 -2.36
N GLY A 67 36.82 4.34 -2.29
CA GLY A 67 36.42 3.29 -1.35
C GLY A 67 35.78 3.79 -0.05
N LYS A 68 35.18 4.98 -0.03
CA LYS A 68 34.43 5.54 1.12
C LYS A 68 33.38 4.58 1.70
N THR A 69 32.45 4.11 0.86
CA THR A 69 31.43 3.13 1.28
C THR A 69 32.05 1.79 1.71
N HIS A 70 33.16 1.38 1.08
CA HIS A 70 33.89 0.18 1.49
C HIS A 70 34.51 0.36 2.90
N LEU A 71 35.09 1.52 3.20
CA LEU A 71 35.61 1.85 4.53
C LEU A 71 34.52 1.67 5.59
N LEU A 72 33.34 2.23 5.38
CA LEU A 72 32.20 2.11 6.31
C LEU A 72 31.74 0.66 6.46
N SER A 73 31.74 -0.13 5.37
CA SER A 73 31.49 -1.59 5.42
C SER A 73 32.48 -2.32 6.32
N ALA A 74 33.78 -2.05 6.15
CA ALA A 74 34.85 -2.62 6.95
C ALA A 74 34.70 -2.24 8.43
N MET A 75 34.50 -0.95 8.72
CA MET A 75 34.27 -0.45 10.07
C MET A 75 33.07 -1.11 10.74
N ARG A 76 31.94 -1.27 10.04
CA ARG A 76 30.78 -1.98 10.58
C ARG A 76 31.13 -3.41 11.01
N GLN A 77 31.98 -4.13 10.26
CA GLN A 77 32.40 -5.48 10.66
C GLN A 77 33.21 -5.47 11.96
N GLU A 78 34.10 -4.49 12.11
CA GLU A 78 34.92 -4.32 13.31
C GLU A 78 34.07 -3.88 14.52
N VAL A 79 33.13 -2.96 14.32
CA VAL A 79 32.17 -2.52 15.34
C VAL A 79 31.31 -3.69 15.82
N ALA A 80 30.89 -4.57 14.91
CA ALA A 80 30.09 -5.74 15.29
C ALA A 80 30.86 -6.74 16.17
N ALA A 81 32.20 -6.71 16.18
CA ALA A 81 33.04 -7.47 17.09
C ALA A 81 33.18 -6.82 18.48
N LEU A 82 32.77 -5.56 18.64
CA LEU A 82 32.77 -4.80 19.89
C LEU A 82 31.37 -4.74 20.51
N PRO A 83 31.25 -4.47 21.84
CA PRO A 83 29.97 -4.10 22.44
C PRO A 83 29.64 -2.64 22.08
N ALA A 84 29.40 -2.38 20.79
CA ALA A 84 29.11 -1.08 20.22
C ALA A 84 27.96 -1.21 19.20
N TRP A 85 27.22 -0.13 19.02
CA TRP A 85 26.17 -0.02 18.01
C TRP A 85 26.73 0.60 16.73
N PHE A 86 26.22 0.19 15.58
CA PHE A 86 26.51 0.84 14.31
C PHE A 86 25.22 1.41 13.71
N VAL A 87 25.26 2.68 13.31
CA VAL A 87 24.16 3.37 12.62
C VAL A 87 24.70 3.97 11.33
N LEU A 88 24.05 3.67 10.21
CA LEU A 88 24.37 4.22 8.90
C LEU A 88 23.22 5.08 8.39
N VAL A 89 23.54 6.29 7.93
CA VAL A 89 22.60 7.24 7.34
C VAL A 89 22.95 7.46 5.87
N ASP A 90 21.99 7.14 4.99
CA ASP A 90 22.07 7.41 3.55
C ASP A 90 21.63 8.85 3.28
N MET A 91 22.50 9.67 2.70
CA MET A 91 22.21 11.07 2.36
C MET A 91 21.92 11.30 0.87
N THR A 92 21.81 10.24 0.06
CA THR A 92 21.66 10.36 -1.42
C THR A 92 20.45 11.22 -1.82
N ASP A 93 19.32 11.02 -1.16
CA ASP A 93 18.03 11.66 -1.46
C ASP A 93 17.51 12.51 -0.28
N ILE A 94 18.41 13.12 0.49
CA ILE A 94 17.97 13.92 1.63
C ILE A 94 17.09 15.11 1.19
N LYS A 95 16.00 15.29 1.92
CA LYS A 95 15.11 16.45 1.88
C LYS A 95 15.09 17.17 3.23
N ASP A 96 14.93 16.40 4.31
CA ASP A 96 15.05 16.86 5.69
C ASP A 96 16.13 16.05 6.42
N PHE A 97 17.00 16.76 7.15
CA PHE A 97 18.12 16.14 7.86
C PHE A 97 17.70 15.17 8.94
N TRP A 98 16.80 15.58 9.82
CA TRP A 98 16.45 14.78 10.99
C TRP A 98 15.51 13.63 10.65
N GLU A 99 14.64 13.78 9.66
CA GLU A 99 13.88 12.66 9.09
C GLU A 99 14.82 11.58 8.52
N THR A 100 15.85 12.01 7.78
CA THR A 100 16.85 11.10 7.18
C THR A 100 17.68 10.38 8.24
N VAL A 101 18.13 11.10 9.27
CA VAL A 101 18.86 10.50 10.41
C VAL A 101 17.96 9.53 11.19
N LEU A 102 16.72 9.90 11.48
CA LEU A 102 15.76 9.04 12.16
C LEU A 102 15.53 7.75 11.40
N LEU A 103 15.29 7.86 10.09
CA LEU A 103 15.16 6.71 9.22
C LEU A 103 16.44 5.84 9.33
N GLY A 104 17.63 6.43 9.19
CA GLY A 104 18.91 5.74 9.39
C GLY A 104 19.02 4.95 10.70
N TYR A 105 18.57 5.51 11.82
CA TYR A 105 18.50 4.83 13.13
C TYR A 105 17.56 3.61 13.10
N LEU A 106 16.30 3.80 12.68
CA LEU A 106 15.30 2.73 12.65
C LEU A 106 15.76 1.54 11.81
N ASN A 107 16.35 1.84 10.66
CA ASN A 107 16.86 0.84 9.74
C ASN A 107 18.05 0.09 10.32
N SER A 108 19.02 0.83 10.86
CA SER A 108 20.21 0.24 11.46
C SER A 108 19.85 -0.67 12.64
N LEU A 109 18.85 -0.30 13.44
CA LEU A 109 18.34 -1.13 14.53
C LEU A 109 17.76 -2.47 14.03
N GLN A 110 17.17 -2.51 12.85
CA GLN A 110 16.61 -3.74 12.26
C GLN A 110 17.68 -4.64 11.63
N GLN A 111 18.88 -4.12 11.34
CA GLN A 111 19.98 -4.89 10.76
C GLN A 111 20.61 -5.86 11.76
N ALA A 112 21.00 -7.04 11.27
CA ALA A 112 21.63 -8.07 12.09
C ALA A 112 23.12 -7.78 12.31
N ALA A 113 23.57 -7.81 13.57
CA ALA A 113 25.00 -7.84 13.89
C ALA A 113 25.54 -9.27 13.71
N LEU A 114 26.55 -9.45 12.84
CA LEU A 114 27.23 -10.73 12.56
C LEU A 114 26.30 -11.93 12.26
N GLY A 115 25.15 -11.68 11.61
CA GLY A 115 24.22 -12.74 11.20
C GLY A 115 23.50 -13.48 12.34
N LYS A 116 23.53 -12.96 13.58
CA LYS A 116 22.87 -13.62 14.72
C LYS A 116 21.46 -13.08 14.97
N GLN A 117 21.33 -11.80 15.32
CA GLN A 117 20.04 -11.14 15.60
C GLN A 117 20.07 -9.63 15.29
N PRO A 118 18.93 -9.00 14.99
CA PRO A 118 18.80 -7.54 14.84
C PRO A 118 19.33 -6.77 16.06
N GLN A 119 19.98 -5.63 15.83
CA GLN A 119 20.46 -4.73 16.91
C GLN A 119 19.33 -4.34 17.88
N PHE A 120 18.12 -4.15 17.36
CA PHE A 120 16.88 -3.87 18.09
C PHE A 120 16.56 -4.89 19.17
N ARG A 121 16.67 -6.20 18.87
CA ARG A 121 16.39 -7.26 19.86
C ARG A 121 17.42 -7.27 20.98
N SER A 122 18.67 -6.97 20.65
CA SER A 122 19.73 -6.79 21.65
C SER A 122 19.43 -5.58 22.53
N LEU A 123 19.07 -4.44 21.93
CA LEU A 123 18.69 -3.22 22.66
C LEU A 123 17.52 -3.48 23.61
N LEU A 124 16.43 -4.09 23.14
CA LEU A 124 15.29 -4.44 24.00
C LEU A 124 15.65 -5.41 25.10
N LYS A 125 16.45 -6.44 24.81
CA LYS A 125 16.92 -7.38 25.84
C LYS A 125 17.63 -6.64 26.97
N HIS A 126 18.46 -5.66 26.61
CA HIS A 126 19.18 -4.83 27.55
C HIS A 126 18.23 -3.89 28.31
N LEU A 127 17.32 -3.19 27.63
CA LEU A 127 16.32 -2.30 28.25
C LEU A 127 15.41 -3.02 29.26
N LEU A 128 15.02 -4.26 28.97
CA LEU A 128 14.23 -5.09 29.89
C LEU A 128 15.06 -5.58 31.09
N ASN A 129 16.40 -5.65 30.94
CA ASN A 129 17.36 -6.20 31.90
C ASN A 129 18.58 -5.29 32.12
N PRO A 130 18.39 -4.08 32.68
CA PRO A 130 19.48 -3.11 32.82
C PRO A 130 20.63 -3.62 33.71
N ASP A 131 20.36 -4.52 34.65
CA ASP A 131 21.35 -5.08 35.59
C ASP A 131 22.25 -6.17 34.96
N SER A 132 21.97 -6.60 33.73
CA SER A 132 22.77 -7.60 33.03
C SER A 132 24.03 -6.96 32.43
N LYS A 133 25.19 -7.17 33.06
CA LYS A 133 26.49 -6.77 32.48
C LYS A 133 26.67 -7.43 31.11
N PRO A 134 27.21 -6.73 30.10
CA PRO A 134 27.48 -7.32 28.80
C PRO A 134 28.36 -8.56 28.98
N GLN A 135 27.92 -9.70 28.44
CA GLN A 135 28.70 -10.94 28.46
C GLN A 135 29.95 -10.73 27.62
N ASN A 136 31.07 -10.44 28.29
CA ASN A 136 32.39 -10.31 27.69
C ASN A 136 32.77 -11.60 26.94
N SER A 137 32.57 -11.60 25.63
CA SER A 137 33.04 -12.66 24.72
C SER A 137 34.49 -12.44 24.27
N PHE A 138 35.18 -11.44 24.85
CA PHE A 138 36.49 -10.94 24.41
C PHE A 138 37.69 -11.80 24.80
N SER A 139 37.51 -12.94 25.50
CA SER A 139 38.64 -13.78 25.93
C SER A 139 38.95 -14.97 25.00
N THR A 140 38.21 -15.14 23.90
CA THR A 140 38.31 -16.35 23.06
C THR A 140 39.11 -16.18 21.77
N PHE A 141 39.36 -14.95 21.30
CA PHE A 141 40.05 -14.71 20.03
C PHE A 141 41.56 -14.51 20.14
N TYR A 142 42.10 -14.34 21.35
CA TYR A 142 43.53 -14.31 21.62
C TYR A 142 43.88 -15.23 22.81
N ARG A 143 43.86 -16.54 22.58
CA ARG A 143 44.57 -17.50 23.45
C ARG A 143 45.39 -18.45 22.61
N THR A 144 46.71 -18.29 22.71
CA THR A 144 47.69 -19.34 22.44
C THR A 144 47.42 -20.57 23.31
N PRO A 145 47.68 -21.79 22.81
CA PRO A 145 47.25 -23.01 23.48
C PRO A 145 48.17 -23.31 24.67
N SER A 146 47.64 -23.18 25.89
CA SER A 146 48.16 -23.93 27.03
C SER A 146 47.02 -24.27 28.00
N GLN A 147 46.77 -25.58 28.12
CA GLN A 147 45.96 -26.19 29.16
C GLN A 147 46.73 -26.14 30.51
N PRO A 148 46.06 -26.18 31.68
CA PRO A 148 45.51 -27.43 32.21
C PRO A 148 44.10 -27.36 32.82
N LYS A 149 43.49 -28.55 32.87
CA LYS A 149 42.15 -28.92 33.34
C LYS A 149 41.84 -28.44 34.76
N LYS A 150 40.62 -27.93 34.99
CA LYS A 150 40.06 -27.77 36.35
C LYS A 150 39.22 -28.98 36.76
N SER A 151 39.41 -29.37 38.02
CA SER A 151 39.02 -30.65 38.63
C SER A 151 37.53 -30.78 38.94
N LEU A 152 37.06 -32.03 38.92
CA LEU A 152 35.72 -32.53 39.26
C LEU A 152 35.20 -32.16 40.67
N LEU A 153 36.04 -31.58 41.54
CA LEU A 153 35.71 -31.33 42.95
C LEU A 153 34.93 -30.02 43.20
N GLN A 154 34.76 -29.15 42.20
CA GLN A 154 34.03 -27.88 42.38
C GLN A 154 32.52 -28.01 42.11
N TRP A 155 32.04 -29.12 41.53
CA TRP A 155 30.63 -29.34 41.21
C TRP A 155 29.83 -29.91 42.40
N LEU A 156 30.50 -30.48 43.41
CA LEU A 156 29.87 -31.25 44.49
C LEU A 156 29.49 -30.47 45.75
N ILE A 157 29.73 -29.15 45.86
CA ILE A 157 29.53 -28.39 47.11
C ILE A 157 28.45 -27.28 47.01
N ALA A 158 27.76 -27.14 45.88
CA ALA A 158 26.84 -26.01 45.68
C ALA A 158 25.48 -26.01 46.44
N PRO A 159 24.91 -27.10 46.98
CA PRO A 159 23.55 -27.02 47.55
C PRO A 159 23.45 -26.88 49.08
N LEU A 160 24.43 -26.30 49.78
CA LEU A 160 24.40 -26.17 51.26
C LEU A 160 24.38 -24.72 51.83
N ALA A 161 24.07 -23.69 51.05
CA ALA A 161 23.86 -22.34 51.59
C ALA A 161 22.37 -21.98 51.65
N GLY A 162 21.87 -21.77 52.87
CA GLY A 162 20.45 -21.72 53.21
C GLY A 162 19.62 -20.57 52.61
N LYS A 163 18.31 -20.84 52.54
CA LYS A 163 17.23 -19.95 52.11
C LYS A 163 17.22 -18.65 52.93
N LYS A 164 17.37 -17.51 52.25
CA LYS A 164 16.75 -16.24 52.65
C LYS A 164 15.66 -15.91 51.65
N THR A 165 14.44 -15.84 52.15
CA THR A 165 13.24 -15.34 51.47
C THR A 165 13.46 -13.88 51.07
N ARG A 166 13.75 -13.66 49.79
CA ARG A 166 13.64 -12.37 49.12
C ARG A 166 12.41 -12.49 48.23
N CYS A 167 11.47 -11.54 48.29
CA CYS A 167 10.33 -11.47 47.38
C CYS A 167 10.84 -11.71 45.96
N GLN A 168 10.38 -12.79 45.33
CA GLN A 168 10.69 -13.08 43.94
C GLN A 168 9.94 -12.07 43.09
N GLU A 169 10.61 -10.98 42.71
CA GLU A 169 10.27 -10.31 41.46
C GLU A 169 10.40 -11.36 40.35
N ALA A 170 9.31 -11.58 39.61
CA ALA A 170 9.31 -12.49 38.47
C ALA A 170 10.48 -12.15 37.54
N ALA A 171 11.17 -13.17 37.03
CA ALA A 171 12.28 -12.96 36.12
C ALA A 171 11.84 -12.04 34.97
N PRO A 172 12.60 -10.97 34.67
CA PRO A 172 12.22 -10.02 33.65
C PRO A 172 12.06 -10.69 32.28
N ALA A 173 10.93 -10.42 31.63
CA ALA A 173 10.52 -11.08 30.40
C ALA A 173 11.55 -10.86 29.27
N THR A 174 11.80 -11.89 28.48
CA THR A 174 12.69 -11.79 27.31
C THR A 174 11.98 -11.14 26.12
N PRO A 175 12.69 -10.54 25.16
CA PRO A 175 12.07 -9.99 23.95
C PRO A 175 11.22 -11.01 23.18
N ARG A 176 11.55 -12.30 23.22
CA ARG A 176 10.73 -13.34 22.58
C ARG A 176 9.39 -13.55 23.30
N GLN A 177 9.39 -13.52 24.62
CA GLN A 177 8.17 -13.69 25.42
C GLN A 177 7.22 -12.52 25.26
N ILE A 178 7.73 -11.28 25.34
CA ILE A 178 6.88 -10.09 25.23
C ILE A 178 6.29 -9.91 23.83
N ALA A 179 6.87 -10.54 22.80
CA ALA A 179 6.33 -10.49 21.44
C ALA A 179 4.94 -11.17 21.33
N GLU A 180 4.64 -12.12 22.22
CA GLU A 180 3.39 -12.90 22.23
C GLU A 180 2.33 -12.31 23.18
N TYR A 181 2.65 -11.23 23.89
CA TYR A 181 1.78 -10.64 24.90
C TYR A 181 0.63 -9.83 24.30
N GLY A 182 -0.54 -9.89 24.94
CA GLY A 182 -1.68 -9.02 24.68
C GLY A 182 -1.55 -7.66 25.36
N ASP A 183 -2.53 -6.78 25.15
CA ASP A 183 -2.47 -5.37 25.56
C ASP A 183 -2.17 -5.18 27.06
N LYS A 184 -2.86 -5.93 27.93
CA LYS A 184 -2.72 -5.81 29.39
C LYS A 184 -1.31 -6.18 29.86
N GLU A 185 -0.75 -7.24 29.30
CA GLU A 185 0.58 -7.74 29.66
C GLU A 185 1.66 -6.79 29.15
N LEU A 186 1.52 -6.27 27.92
CA LEU A 186 2.42 -5.25 27.37
C LEU A 186 2.40 -3.95 28.19
N VAL A 187 1.22 -3.46 28.56
CA VAL A 187 1.09 -2.27 29.43
C VAL A 187 1.78 -2.51 30.77
N GLN A 188 1.70 -3.71 31.33
CA GLN A 188 2.40 -4.07 32.56
C GLN A 188 3.92 -4.09 32.36
N VAL A 189 4.43 -4.70 31.28
CA VAL A 189 5.87 -4.73 30.95
C VAL A 189 6.41 -3.30 30.75
N ILE A 190 5.70 -2.46 30.00
CA ILE A 190 6.03 -1.05 29.78
C ILE A 190 6.16 -0.34 31.13
N ARG A 191 5.13 -0.44 31.99
CA ARG A 191 5.12 0.22 33.29
C ARG A 191 6.26 -0.25 34.19
N GLN A 192 6.52 -1.55 34.24
CA GLN A 192 7.61 -2.13 35.05
C GLN A 192 8.98 -1.66 34.55
N THR A 193 9.18 -1.61 33.23
CA THR A 193 10.45 -1.19 32.64
C THR A 193 10.70 0.30 32.86
N ILE A 194 9.68 1.15 32.67
CA ILE A 194 9.74 2.59 32.95
C ILE A 194 10.04 2.83 34.44
N ASN A 195 9.32 2.17 35.35
CA ASN A 195 9.54 2.34 36.79
C ASN A 195 10.97 1.96 37.18
N ARG A 196 11.50 0.85 36.64
CA ARG A 196 12.86 0.41 36.91
C ARG A 196 13.89 1.44 36.42
N LEU A 197 13.78 1.88 35.17
CA LEU A 197 14.72 2.87 34.63
C LEU A 197 14.58 4.23 35.33
N SER A 198 13.37 4.62 35.75
CA SER A 198 13.12 5.86 36.49
C SER A 198 13.78 5.88 37.87
N THR A 199 14.13 4.73 38.46
CA THR A 199 14.91 4.72 39.72
C THR A 199 16.36 5.14 39.51
N GLN A 200 16.91 4.92 38.32
CA GLN A 200 18.29 5.26 37.98
C GLN A 200 18.40 6.59 37.23
N TYR A 201 17.41 6.93 36.40
CA TYR A 201 17.40 8.08 35.49
C TYR A 201 16.03 8.80 35.47
N PRO A 202 15.62 9.44 36.57
CA PRO A 202 14.26 9.96 36.73
C PRO A 202 13.93 11.12 35.79
N GLU A 203 14.89 12.00 35.47
CA GLU A 203 14.65 13.16 34.62
C GLU A 203 14.64 12.77 33.13
N GLU A 204 15.60 11.94 32.72
CA GLU A 204 15.75 11.53 31.34
C GLU A 204 14.64 10.57 30.89
N ILE A 205 14.16 9.69 31.79
CA ILE A 205 13.02 8.82 31.46
C ILE A 205 11.75 9.62 31.19
N ARG A 206 11.54 10.77 31.84
CA ARG A 206 10.38 11.61 31.49
C ARG A 206 10.43 12.08 30.04
N ALA A 207 11.62 12.36 29.52
CA ALA A 207 11.83 12.81 28.15
C ALA A 207 11.79 11.66 27.12
N HIS A 208 12.23 10.46 27.48
CA HIS A 208 12.49 9.37 26.51
C HIS A 208 11.57 8.15 26.63
N GLN A 209 10.66 8.13 27.61
CA GLN A 209 9.76 6.99 27.86
C GLN A 209 8.86 6.58 26.69
N ASP A 210 8.44 7.52 25.84
CA ASP A 210 7.57 7.18 24.70
C ASP A 210 8.33 6.43 23.59
N ALA A 211 9.62 6.73 23.39
CA ALA A 211 10.47 5.93 22.50
C ALA A 211 10.65 4.50 23.05
N LEU A 212 10.75 4.34 24.37
CA LEU A 212 10.78 3.02 25.01
C LEU A 212 9.46 2.26 24.81
N ARG A 213 8.30 2.93 24.98
CA ARG A 213 6.98 2.34 24.69
C ARG A 213 6.90 1.85 23.25
N ALA A 214 7.28 2.71 22.32
CA ALA A 214 7.24 2.44 20.90
C ALA A 214 8.16 1.26 20.51
N LEU A 215 9.38 1.18 21.06
CA LEU A 215 10.27 0.05 20.86
C LEU A 215 9.68 -1.27 21.43
N ILE A 216 9.02 -1.24 22.57
CA ILE A 216 8.38 -2.45 23.14
C ILE A 216 7.23 -2.92 22.24
N LEU A 217 6.38 -1.99 21.78
CA LEU A 217 5.27 -2.29 20.87
C LEU A 217 5.74 -2.81 19.51
N LEU A 218 6.81 -2.22 18.96
CA LEU A 218 7.43 -2.67 17.71
C LEU A 218 7.87 -4.14 17.73
N ASN A 219 8.11 -4.73 18.90
CA ASN A 219 8.51 -6.13 19.04
C ASN A 219 7.32 -7.11 19.09
N SER A 220 6.07 -6.63 19.09
CA SER A 220 4.87 -7.46 19.08
C SER A 220 4.75 -8.31 17.81
N ASN A 221 4.25 -9.55 17.94
CA ASN A 221 3.86 -10.40 16.80
C ASN A 221 2.49 -10.00 16.22
N ASP A 222 1.68 -9.28 17.01
CA ASP A 222 0.46 -8.65 16.53
C ASP A 222 0.80 -7.40 15.71
N LEU A 223 0.34 -7.40 14.47
CA LEU A 223 0.68 -6.39 13.47
C LEU A 223 0.13 -5.00 13.84
N GLU A 224 -1.04 -4.91 14.46
CA GLU A 224 -1.64 -3.62 14.84
C GLU A 224 -0.80 -2.95 15.94
N ARG A 225 -0.40 -3.72 16.96
CA ARG A 225 0.47 -3.20 18.03
C ARG A 225 1.84 -2.79 17.51
N ALA A 226 2.44 -3.62 16.66
CA ALA A 226 3.72 -3.30 16.04
C ALA A 226 3.62 -2.02 15.19
N ASN A 227 2.52 -1.84 14.46
CA ASN A 227 2.24 -0.64 13.69
C ASN A 227 2.16 0.62 14.57
N VAL A 228 1.49 0.58 15.72
CA VAL A 228 1.44 1.74 16.65
C VAL A 228 2.84 2.18 17.07
N GLY A 229 3.68 1.23 17.49
CA GLY A 229 5.05 1.51 17.89
C GLY A 229 5.90 2.05 16.74
N TYR A 230 5.74 1.46 15.55
CA TYR A 230 6.45 1.87 14.36
C TYR A 230 6.05 3.28 13.88
N SER A 231 4.75 3.58 13.80
CA SER A 231 4.22 4.89 13.39
C SER A 231 4.73 6.00 14.31
N TRP A 232 4.69 5.79 15.64
CA TRP A 232 5.23 6.78 16.58
C TRP A 232 6.74 6.99 16.39
N LEU A 233 7.52 5.91 16.18
CA LEU A 233 8.96 5.99 15.92
C LEU A 233 9.30 6.69 14.61
N GLN A 234 8.39 6.73 13.63
CA GLN A 234 8.54 7.52 12.42
C GLN A 234 8.13 9.00 12.59
N GLY A 235 7.70 9.41 13.79
CA GLY A 235 7.18 10.75 14.06
C GLY A 235 5.75 10.97 13.57
N MET A 236 5.01 9.90 13.24
CA MET A 236 3.61 10.00 12.84
C MET A 236 2.67 10.10 14.05
N PRO A 237 1.49 10.72 13.88
CA PRO A 237 0.46 10.72 14.90
C PRO A 237 -0.11 9.31 15.10
N ILE A 238 -0.21 8.88 16.36
CA ILE A 238 -0.96 7.69 16.76
C ILE A 238 -2.38 8.06 17.22
N ASP A 239 -3.31 7.12 17.09
CA ASP A 239 -4.70 7.30 17.49
C ASP A 239 -4.85 7.52 19.00
N GLU A 240 -5.85 8.32 19.39
CA GLU A 240 -6.05 8.68 20.80
C GLU A 240 -6.39 7.46 21.68
N THR A 241 -7.04 6.45 21.09
CA THR A 241 -7.32 5.16 21.75
C THR A 241 -6.03 4.42 22.11
N ASP A 242 -5.12 4.25 21.15
CA ASP A 242 -3.85 3.55 21.37
C ASP A 242 -2.91 4.35 22.27
N ARG A 243 -2.92 5.67 22.12
CA ARG A 243 -2.20 6.60 22.99
C ARG A 243 -2.62 6.41 24.45
N HIS A 244 -3.92 6.37 24.74
CA HIS A 244 -4.42 6.12 26.09
C HIS A 244 -4.16 4.69 26.57
N LEU A 245 -4.29 3.69 25.69
CA LEU A 245 -4.10 2.28 26.02
C LEU A 245 -2.65 2.00 26.47
N PHE A 246 -1.67 2.44 25.68
CA PHE A 246 -0.25 2.20 25.95
C PHE A 246 0.44 3.33 26.75
N GLY A 247 -0.29 4.42 27.01
CA GLY A 247 0.12 5.51 27.90
C GLY A 247 1.17 6.45 27.29
N PHE A 248 1.11 6.70 25.99
CA PHE A 248 1.96 7.68 25.32
C PHE A 248 1.61 9.10 25.78
N LEU A 249 2.63 9.90 26.11
CA LEU A 249 2.42 11.30 26.51
C LEU A 249 2.12 12.19 25.33
N TRP A 250 2.79 11.97 24.19
CA TRP A 250 2.60 12.76 22.98
C TRP A 250 2.09 11.89 21.83
N PRO A 251 1.09 12.35 21.06
CA PRO A 251 0.60 11.62 19.91
C PRO A 251 1.64 11.54 18.78
N GLN A 252 2.55 12.51 18.69
CA GLN A 252 3.69 12.53 17.77
C GLN A 252 4.84 13.38 18.36
N ARG A 253 6.05 13.20 17.83
CA ARG A 253 7.27 13.92 18.23
C ARG A 253 8.08 14.31 16.99
N GLN A 254 8.89 15.37 17.12
CA GLN A 254 9.77 15.79 16.03
C GLN A 254 10.89 14.76 15.81
N PRO A 255 11.34 14.52 14.56
CA PRO A 255 12.34 13.49 14.27
C PRO A 255 13.65 13.62 15.08
N SER A 256 14.13 14.84 15.30
CA SER A 256 15.33 15.11 16.12
C SER A 256 15.16 14.67 17.58
N GLU A 257 13.97 14.83 18.16
CA GLU A 257 13.66 14.41 19.52
C GLU A 257 13.55 12.89 19.65
N ILE A 258 13.07 12.22 18.60
CA ILE A 258 13.04 10.75 18.53
C ILE A 258 14.46 10.21 18.39
N VAL A 259 15.30 10.77 17.50
CA VAL A 259 16.73 10.42 17.39
C VAL A 259 17.45 10.61 18.72
N LYS A 260 17.21 11.74 19.40
CA LYS A 260 17.74 12.00 20.73
C LYS A 260 17.34 10.90 21.72
N SER A 261 16.07 10.49 21.71
CA SER A 261 15.55 9.44 22.59
C SER A 261 16.13 8.06 22.28
N LEU A 262 16.23 7.68 21.01
CA LEU A 262 16.85 6.42 20.59
C LEU A 262 18.34 6.38 20.95
N SER A 263 19.07 7.46 20.66
CA SER A 263 20.48 7.58 21.01
C SER A 263 20.69 7.50 22.52
N TRP A 264 19.81 8.12 23.31
CA TRP A 264 19.86 8.02 24.77
C TRP A 264 19.67 6.58 25.24
N LEU A 265 18.64 5.88 24.76
CA LEU A 265 18.36 4.49 25.12
C LEU A 265 19.52 3.55 24.75
N MET A 266 20.13 3.74 23.57
CA MET A 266 21.28 2.96 23.10
C MET A 266 22.53 3.20 23.95
N SER A 267 22.81 4.46 24.29
CA SER A 267 24.01 4.87 25.04
C SER A 267 24.14 4.24 26.43
N ARG A 268 23.01 3.80 27.02
CA ARG A 268 22.97 3.15 28.34
C ARG A 268 23.80 1.87 28.38
N TYR A 269 23.95 1.20 27.24
CA TYR A 269 24.60 -0.10 27.17
C TYR A 269 25.94 -0.06 26.43
N ALA A 270 25.99 0.69 25.34
CA ALA A 270 27.13 0.68 24.43
C ALA A 270 27.24 2.00 23.66
N PRO A 271 28.45 2.43 23.27
CA PRO A 271 28.63 3.57 22.40
C PRO A 271 28.10 3.27 20.98
N THR A 272 27.78 4.33 20.24
CA THR A 272 27.30 4.22 18.85
C THR A 272 28.32 4.81 17.88
N LEU A 273 28.63 4.11 16.78
CA LEU A 273 29.27 4.69 15.61
C LEU A 273 28.17 5.14 14.64
N LEU A 274 28.01 6.45 14.45
CA LEU A 274 27.05 7.06 13.54
C LEU A 274 27.77 7.51 12.27
N ALA A 275 27.56 6.79 11.17
CA ALA A 275 28.20 7.03 9.89
C ALA A 275 27.24 7.67 8.88
N PHE A 276 27.68 8.72 8.19
CA PHE A 276 26.99 9.38 7.09
C PHE A 276 27.76 9.13 5.78
N ASP A 277 27.05 8.77 4.71
CA ASP A 277 27.61 8.55 3.37
C ASP A 277 26.71 9.19 2.30
N GLN A 278 27.22 9.30 1.06
CA GLN A 278 26.49 9.72 -0.13
C GLN A 278 25.91 11.16 -0.11
N LEU A 279 26.48 12.05 0.72
CA LEU A 279 26.15 13.48 0.73
C LEU A 279 26.45 14.18 -0.61
N ASP A 280 27.41 13.62 -1.36
CA ASP A 280 28.02 14.24 -2.54
C ASP A 280 27.02 14.50 -3.68
N ALA A 281 26.01 13.65 -3.83
CA ALA A 281 25.03 13.70 -4.93
C ALA A 281 24.20 15.00 -4.95
N ILE A 282 23.94 15.60 -3.78
CA ILE A 282 23.18 16.85 -3.66
C ILE A 282 24.11 18.05 -3.76
N MET A 283 25.35 17.90 -3.29
CA MET A 283 26.32 18.97 -3.25
C MET A 283 26.87 19.31 -4.65
N SER A 284 27.05 18.31 -5.52
CA SER A 284 27.40 18.52 -6.93
C SER A 284 26.34 19.33 -7.68
N GLN A 285 25.06 19.15 -7.34
CA GLN A 285 23.94 19.83 -7.99
C GLN A 285 23.88 21.34 -7.65
N TYR A 286 24.32 21.75 -6.46
CA TYR A 286 24.41 23.16 -6.05
C TYR A 286 25.54 23.92 -6.75
N HIS A 287 26.70 23.28 -6.95
CA HIS A 287 27.84 23.92 -7.62
C HIS A 287 27.53 24.31 -9.08
N ILE A 288 26.81 23.47 -9.82
CA ILE A 288 26.40 23.74 -11.22
C ILE A 288 25.41 24.90 -11.30
N THR A 289 24.55 25.07 -10.30
CA THR A 289 23.55 26.14 -10.28
C THR A 289 24.08 27.46 -9.72
N ALA A 290 25.10 27.44 -8.86
CA ALA A 290 25.75 28.65 -8.33
C ALA A 290 26.81 29.26 -9.29
N SER A 291 27.17 28.55 -10.36
CA SER A 291 28.13 29.01 -11.38
C SER A 291 27.49 29.77 -12.55
N ALA A 292 26.17 30.00 -12.53
CA ALA A 292 25.51 31.00 -13.37
C ALA A 292 25.75 32.41 -12.79
N GLY A 293 26.29 33.32 -13.62
CA GLY A 293 27.00 34.54 -13.19
C GLY A 293 26.26 35.48 -12.23
N GLU A 294 27.06 36.26 -11.49
CA GLU A 294 26.61 37.37 -10.64
C GLU A 294 25.69 38.32 -11.44
N GLY A 295 24.36 38.17 -11.27
CA GLY A 295 23.37 39.03 -11.92
C GLY A 295 22.06 38.34 -12.33
N GLU A 296 22.00 37.01 -12.39
CA GLU A 296 20.76 36.29 -12.72
C GLU A 296 19.87 36.03 -11.50
N GLN A 297 18.54 36.16 -11.68
CA GLN A 297 17.57 35.90 -10.63
C GLN A 297 17.60 34.41 -10.22
N ILE A 298 17.83 34.16 -8.93
CA ILE A 298 17.82 32.81 -8.35
C ILE A 298 16.49 32.11 -8.69
N THR A 299 16.58 30.99 -9.41
CA THR A 299 15.47 30.11 -9.78
C THR A 299 14.86 29.43 -8.55
N GLY A 300 13.63 28.90 -8.68
CA GLY A 300 12.96 28.17 -7.59
C GLY A 300 13.70 26.90 -7.15
N GLU A 301 14.36 26.21 -8.08
CA GLU A 301 15.17 25.00 -7.84
C GLU A 301 16.44 25.31 -7.04
N GLN A 302 17.11 26.43 -7.35
CA GLN A 302 18.28 26.93 -6.61
C GLN A 302 17.94 27.24 -5.15
N ARG A 303 16.84 27.98 -4.90
CA ARG A 303 16.43 28.30 -3.52
C ARG A 303 16.07 27.05 -2.71
N ALA A 304 15.44 26.06 -3.35
CA ALA A 304 15.08 24.81 -2.69
C ALA A 304 16.34 23.99 -2.32
N SER A 305 17.28 23.87 -3.26
CA SER A 305 18.55 23.17 -3.03
C SER A 305 19.39 23.85 -1.95
N GLN A 306 19.46 25.19 -1.96
CA GLN A 306 20.15 25.97 -0.94
C GLN A 306 19.54 25.74 0.45
N ALA A 307 18.21 25.81 0.58
CA ALA A 307 17.54 25.59 1.86
C ALA A 307 17.78 24.16 2.40
N ILE A 308 17.83 23.15 1.53
CA ILE A 308 18.18 21.78 1.93
C ILE A 308 19.63 21.73 2.43
N ILE A 309 20.58 22.36 1.73
CA ILE A 309 22.00 22.38 2.12
C ILE A 309 22.20 23.10 3.46
N GLU A 310 21.55 24.25 3.66
CA GLU A 310 21.58 24.98 4.93
C GLU A 310 20.99 24.13 6.06
N GLY A 311 19.84 23.47 5.83
CA GLY A 311 19.25 22.55 6.80
C GLY A 311 20.10 21.32 7.10
N VAL A 312 20.83 20.79 6.10
CA VAL A 312 21.79 19.70 6.26
C VAL A 312 22.99 20.17 7.07
N ALA A 313 23.55 21.35 6.78
CA ALA A 313 24.65 21.92 7.53
C ALA A 313 24.25 22.13 9.00
N ASP A 314 23.15 22.85 9.25
CA ASP A 314 22.62 23.10 10.59
C ASP A 314 22.34 21.80 11.36
N GLY A 315 21.66 20.85 10.70
CA GLY A 315 21.37 19.54 11.27
C GLY A 315 22.63 18.77 11.64
N PHE A 316 23.61 18.69 10.72
CA PHE A 316 24.88 18.01 10.95
C PHE A 316 25.68 18.66 12.10
N MET A 317 25.65 19.99 12.20
CA MET A 317 26.26 20.72 13.30
C MET A 317 25.55 20.48 14.64
N ALA A 318 24.25 20.23 14.63
CA ALA A 318 23.45 19.93 15.81
C ALA A 318 23.50 18.45 16.24
N VAL A 319 23.97 17.52 15.38
CA VAL A 319 24.10 16.08 15.71
C VAL A 319 24.83 15.89 17.03
N ARG A 320 26.00 16.51 17.18
CA ARG A 320 26.87 16.33 18.34
C ARG A 320 26.18 16.70 19.66
N ASP A 321 25.28 17.68 19.65
CA ASP A 321 24.56 18.14 20.85
C ASP A 321 23.24 17.36 21.08
N THR A 322 22.81 16.58 20.08
CA THR A 322 21.56 15.82 20.11
C THR A 322 21.77 14.36 20.52
N VAL A 323 22.86 13.73 20.08
CA VAL A 323 23.13 12.31 20.34
C VAL A 323 23.88 12.09 21.66
N TYR A 324 23.87 10.85 22.17
CA TYR A 324 24.52 10.45 23.41
C TYR A 324 25.53 9.34 23.18
N ARG A 325 26.76 9.53 23.66
CA ARG A 325 27.85 8.54 23.61
C ARG A 325 28.08 7.99 22.19
N THR A 326 28.16 8.92 21.24
CA THR A 326 28.20 8.60 19.80
C THR A 326 29.45 9.20 19.16
N ALA A 327 30.17 8.37 18.41
CA ALA A 327 31.22 8.81 17.49
C ALA A 327 30.61 9.02 16.11
N THR A 328 30.73 10.24 15.56
CA THR A 328 30.17 10.59 14.25
C THR A 328 31.25 10.54 13.18
N VAL A 329 30.97 9.91 12.05
CA VAL A 329 31.84 9.86 10.86
C VAL A 329 31.06 10.33 9.64
N LEU A 330 31.60 11.30 8.88
CA LEU A 330 31.05 11.71 7.58
C LEU A 330 32.04 11.37 6.47
N ALA A 331 31.59 10.58 5.50
CA ALA A 331 32.34 10.27 4.30
C ALA A 331 31.79 11.08 3.11
N CYS A 332 32.62 11.93 2.50
CA CYS A 332 32.21 12.81 1.39
C CYS A 332 33.37 13.17 0.44
N LEU A 333 33.10 13.95 -0.60
CA LEU A 333 34.10 14.65 -1.41
C LEU A 333 34.63 15.85 -0.63
N GLU A 334 35.87 16.24 -0.93
CA GLU A 334 36.50 17.42 -0.32
C GLU A 334 35.72 18.71 -0.60
N ALA A 335 35.27 18.89 -1.85
CA ALA A 335 34.41 20.02 -2.24
C ALA A 335 33.10 20.07 -1.42
N SER A 336 32.46 18.92 -1.21
CA SER A 336 31.22 18.83 -0.44
C SER A 336 31.40 19.23 1.02
N TRP A 337 32.55 18.88 1.63
CA TRP A 337 32.90 19.36 2.96
C TRP A 337 33.12 20.88 2.98
N GLU A 338 33.79 21.45 1.97
CA GLU A 338 33.99 22.90 1.91
C GLU A 338 32.67 23.67 1.83
N ILE A 339 31.69 23.17 1.09
CA ILE A 339 30.35 23.75 1.02
C ILE A 339 29.70 23.73 2.39
N LEU A 340 29.65 22.57 3.06
CA LEU A 340 29.08 22.44 4.40
C LEU A 340 29.74 23.39 5.40
N ARG A 341 31.07 23.53 5.31
CA ARG A 341 31.84 24.43 6.17
C ARG A 341 31.50 25.90 5.92
N LYS A 342 31.34 26.31 4.65
CA LYS A 342 31.02 27.70 4.28
C LYS A 342 29.56 28.08 4.60
N GLY A 343 28.65 27.12 4.53
CA GLY A 343 27.23 27.31 4.85
C GLY A 343 26.91 27.40 6.34
N SER A 344 27.89 27.23 7.23
CA SER A 344 27.71 27.15 8.69
C SER A 344 28.45 28.27 9.42
N LEU A 345 27.97 28.64 10.62
CA LEU A 345 28.70 29.52 11.54
C LEU A 345 30.04 28.88 11.95
N SER A 346 31.09 29.70 12.09
CA SER A 346 32.46 29.25 12.41
C SER A 346 32.57 28.50 13.75
N SER A 347 31.77 28.87 14.75
CA SER A 347 31.73 28.17 16.05
C SER A 347 31.16 26.74 15.96
N ALA A 348 30.42 26.42 14.90
CA ALA A 348 29.85 25.10 14.69
C ALA A 348 30.83 24.15 14.00
N THR A 349 31.73 24.67 13.14
CA THR A 349 32.76 23.86 12.47
C THR A 349 33.82 23.32 13.42
N ASP A 350 34.03 23.96 14.57
CA ASP A 350 34.93 23.50 15.65
C ASP A 350 34.47 22.19 16.31
N ARG A 351 33.27 21.69 15.98
CA ARG A 351 32.75 20.40 16.44
C ARG A 351 33.28 19.20 15.65
N PHE A 352 34.07 19.43 14.61
CA PHE A 352 34.63 18.41 13.72
C PHE A 352 36.15 18.48 13.65
N ALA A 353 36.77 17.31 13.48
CA ALA A 353 38.20 17.22 13.20
C ALA A 353 38.51 17.67 11.77
N SER A 354 39.79 17.95 11.50
CA SER A 354 40.24 18.26 10.14
C SER A 354 40.00 17.08 9.19
N PRO A 355 39.60 17.33 7.92
CA PRO A 355 39.37 16.27 6.94
C PRO A 355 40.57 15.35 6.75
N GLN A 356 40.31 14.05 6.78
CA GLN A 356 41.28 13.01 6.50
C GLN A 356 41.04 12.44 5.08
N PRO A 357 41.95 12.66 4.12
CA PRO A 357 41.80 12.16 2.76
C PRO A 357 42.11 10.67 2.67
N LEU A 358 41.30 9.94 1.90
CA LEU A 358 41.55 8.54 1.55
C LEU A 358 42.60 8.45 0.44
N PRO A 359 43.76 7.80 0.70
CA PRO A 359 44.80 7.65 -0.31
C PRO A 359 44.37 6.68 -1.43
N PRO A 360 44.94 6.79 -2.64
CA PRO A 360 44.79 5.75 -3.67
C PRO A 360 45.42 4.42 -3.23
N ILE A 361 45.24 3.36 -4.02
CA ILE A 361 46.03 2.13 -3.84
C ILE A 361 47.50 2.54 -3.91
N ASN A 362 48.30 2.13 -2.93
CA ASN A 362 49.67 2.60 -2.75
C ASN A 362 50.72 1.48 -2.94
N ASN A 363 50.29 0.25 -3.22
CA ASN A 363 51.15 -0.91 -3.39
C ASN A 363 50.52 -1.90 -4.40
N ALA A 364 51.34 -2.43 -5.32
CA ALA A 364 50.96 -3.45 -6.28
C ALA A 364 50.42 -4.73 -5.61
N THR A 365 50.98 -5.09 -4.45
CA THR A 365 50.51 -6.24 -3.65
C THR A 365 49.05 -6.07 -3.24
N LEU A 366 48.68 -4.86 -2.81
CA LEU A 366 47.30 -4.53 -2.42
C LEU A 366 46.35 -4.58 -3.63
N ALA A 367 46.80 -4.07 -4.79
CA ALA A 367 46.04 -4.16 -6.04
C ALA A 367 45.80 -5.62 -6.46
N GLU A 368 46.82 -6.46 -6.35
CA GLU A 368 46.74 -7.89 -6.66
C GLU A 368 45.82 -8.64 -5.71
N GLU A 369 45.87 -8.35 -4.40
CA GLU A 369 44.97 -8.95 -3.40
C GLU A 369 43.49 -8.63 -3.68
N ILE A 370 43.17 -7.37 -4.04
CA ILE A 370 41.81 -6.94 -4.39
C ILE A 370 41.24 -7.79 -5.53
N ILE A 371 42.04 -8.06 -6.57
CA ILE A 371 41.62 -8.82 -7.75
C ILE A 371 41.62 -10.32 -7.48
N THR A 372 42.65 -10.84 -6.81
CA THR A 372 42.79 -12.26 -6.49
C THR A 372 41.65 -12.76 -5.62
N LEU A 373 41.20 -11.99 -4.61
CA LEU A 373 40.06 -12.37 -3.78
C LEU A 373 38.77 -12.57 -4.59
N ARG A 374 38.54 -11.72 -5.61
CA ARG A 374 37.36 -11.78 -6.49
C ARG A 374 37.41 -12.99 -7.42
N LEU A 375 38.58 -13.26 -7.99
CA LEU A 375 38.82 -14.40 -8.86
C LEU A 375 38.75 -15.74 -8.11
N ALA A 376 39.32 -15.80 -6.90
CA ALA A 376 39.35 -16.99 -6.07
C ALA A 376 37.95 -17.51 -5.70
N HIS A 377 36.94 -16.65 -5.69
CA HIS A 377 35.55 -17.08 -5.52
C HIS A 377 35.07 -17.88 -6.74
N ALA A 378 35.23 -17.34 -7.96
CA ALA A 378 34.83 -18.01 -9.20
C ALA A 378 35.61 -19.31 -9.43
N TYR A 379 36.90 -19.34 -9.10
CA TYR A 379 37.75 -20.53 -9.22
C TYR A 379 37.30 -21.68 -8.35
N ARG A 380 36.97 -21.38 -7.08
CA ARG A 380 36.46 -22.40 -6.15
C ARG A 380 35.11 -22.95 -6.60
N THR A 381 34.21 -22.09 -7.06
CA THR A 381 32.86 -22.49 -7.52
C THR A 381 32.91 -23.43 -8.72
N HIS A 382 33.87 -23.23 -9.63
CA HIS A 382 34.01 -24.06 -10.83
C HIS A 382 35.09 -25.15 -10.74
N GLY A 383 35.77 -25.30 -9.59
CA GLY A 383 36.87 -26.24 -9.43
C GLY A 383 38.04 -25.99 -10.38
N PHE A 384 38.19 -24.76 -10.88
CA PHE A 384 39.25 -24.38 -11.81
C PHE A 384 40.54 -24.06 -11.05
N THR A 385 41.65 -24.64 -11.50
CA THR A 385 42.98 -24.33 -10.95
C THR A 385 43.67 -23.37 -11.91
N PRO A 386 43.77 -22.08 -11.57
CA PRO A 386 44.42 -21.12 -12.46
C PRO A 386 45.95 -21.32 -12.48
N PRO A 387 46.65 -20.92 -13.55
CA PRO A 387 48.12 -20.95 -13.61
C PRO A 387 48.79 -20.16 -12.47
N TYR A 388 48.17 -19.05 -12.06
CA TYR A 388 48.57 -18.23 -10.92
C TYR A 388 47.32 -17.51 -10.34
N PRO A 389 47.33 -17.04 -9.08
CA PRO A 389 46.11 -16.59 -8.38
C PRO A 389 45.37 -15.43 -9.06
N SER A 390 46.10 -14.53 -9.71
CA SER A 390 45.61 -13.32 -10.38
C SER A 390 45.25 -13.52 -11.86
N TRP A 391 45.34 -14.74 -12.41
CA TRP A 391 45.01 -15.03 -13.82
C TRP A 391 43.61 -14.47 -14.17
N PRO A 392 43.36 -13.91 -15.37
CA PRO A 392 44.26 -13.70 -16.48
C PRO A 392 45.14 -12.43 -16.39
N PHE A 393 45.26 -11.78 -15.22
CA PHE A 393 46.07 -10.56 -15.05
C PHE A 393 47.47 -10.89 -14.55
N GLN A 394 48.50 -10.71 -15.37
CA GLN A 394 49.88 -11.04 -14.99
C GLN A 394 50.36 -10.14 -13.83
N PRO A 395 51.28 -10.58 -12.96
CA PRO A 395 51.79 -9.78 -11.84
C PRO A 395 52.26 -8.37 -12.23
N GLU A 396 52.83 -8.21 -13.43
CA GLU A 396 53.31 -6.95 -13.99
C GLU A 396 52.19 -5.89 -14.12
N PHE A 397 50.94 -6.32 -14.38
CA PHE A 397 49.76 -5.45 -14.46
C PHE A 397 49.58 -4.63 -13.18
N PHE A 398 49.78 -5.25 -12.01
CA PHE A 398 49.56 -4.63 -10.71
C PHE A 398 50.59 -3.56 -10.35
N THR A 399 51.79 -3.64 -10.95
CA THR A 399 52.83 -2.61 -10.81
C THR A 399 52.37 -1.28 -11.39
N SER A 400 51.71 -1.32 -12.55
CA SER A 400 51.13 -0.14 -13.21
C SER A 400 49.80 0.31 -12.59
N ALA A 401 49.10 -0.58 -11.88
CA ALA A 401 47.84 -0.29 -11.19
C ALA A 401 48.00 0.27 -9.77
N ALA A 402 49.22 0.30 -9.22
CA ALA A 402 49.53 0.75 -7.86
C ALA A 402 49.40 2.27 -7.62
N THR A 403 48.83 3.01 -8.56
CA THR A 403 48.49 4.44 -8.45
C THR A 403 46.99 4.71 -8.69
N LEU A 404 46.22 3.67 -9.03
CA LEU A 404 44.81 3.79 -9.38
C LEU A 404 43.91 3.84 -8.16
N LEU A 405 42.71 4.37 -8.36
CA LEU A 405 41.61 4.18 -7.40
C LEU A 405 41.07 2.74 -7.50
N PRO A 406 40.57 2.15 -6.39
CA PRO A 406 39.98 0.81 -6.41
C PRO A 406 38.92 0.60 -7.50
N ARG A 407 38.07 1.61 -7.74
CA ARG A 407 37.05 1.56 -8.80
C ARG A 407 37.65 1.47 -10.21
N GLU A 408 38.73 2.20 -10.47
CA GLU A 408 39.39 2.23 -11.77
C GLU A 408 40.12 0.91 -12.06
N LEU A 409 40.73 0.32 -11.04
CA LEU A 409 41.31 -1.02 -11.13
C LEU A 409 40.25 -2.06 -11.55
N LEU A 410 39.08 -2.03 -10.91
CA LEU A 410 37.99 -2.96 -11.20
C LEU A 410 37.39 -2.75 -12.60
N LYS A 411 37.19 -1.49 -13.03
CA LYS A 411 36.71 -1.17 -14.39
C LYS A 411 37.63 -1.78 -15.46
N ARG A 412 38.94 -1.59 -15.33
CA ARG A 412 39.92 -2.15 -16.27
C ARG A 412 39.90 -3.68 -16.30
N CYS A 413 39.72 -4.31 -15.13
CA CYS A 413 39.57 -5.77 -15.06
C CYS A 413 38.30 -6.26 -15.76
N GLU A 414 37.19 -5.53 -15.62
CA GLU A 414 35.94 -5.86 -16.31
C GLU A 414 36.04 -5.67 -17.83
N GLU A 415 36.63 -4.57 -18.29
CA GLU A 415 36.87 -4.31 -19.71
C GLU A 415 37.65 -5.46 -20.35
N HIS A 416 38.73 -5.89 -19.69
CA HIS A 416 39.52 -7.04 -20.15
C HIS A 416 38.70 -8.35 -20.15
N ARG A 417 37.89 -8.58 -19.12
CA ARG A 417 36.99 -9.74 -19.05
C ARG A 417 36.01 -9.75 -20.24
N LEU A 418 35.39 -8.62 -20.55
CA LEU A 418 34.46 -8.48 -21.68
C LEU A 418 35.16 -8.68 -23.02
N GLN A 419 36.38 -8.18 -23.19
CA GLN A 419 37.20 -8.43 -24.38
C GLN A 419 37.54 -9.92 -24.58
N CYS A 420 37.80 -10.64 -23.48
CA CYS A 420 38.00 -12.09 -23.52
C CYS A 420 36.71 -12.84 -23.89
N LEU A 421 35.54 -12.33 -23.50
CA LEU A 421 34.24 -12.95 -23.79
C LEU A 421 33.74 -12.68 -25.22
N SER A 422 34.04 -11.52 -25.81
CA SER A 422 33.56 -11.11 -27.14
C SER A 422 34.31 -11.77 -28.30
N LYS A 423 35.60 -12.10 -28.11
CA LYS A 423 36.40 -12.84 -29.08
C LYS A 423 36.02 -14.33 -29.01
N GLY A 424 34.90 -14.70 -29.66
CA GLY A 424 34.23 -16.01 -29.63
C GLY A 424 35.02 -17.25 -30.11
N LYS A 425 36.25 -17.45 -29.64
CA LYS A 425 37.10 -18.62 -29.91
C LYS A 425 37.55 -19.38 -28.64
N GLY A 426 36.97 -19.09 -27.48
CA GLY A 426 37.22 -19.85 -26.24
C GLY A 426 38.65 -19.76 -25.69
N LYS A 427 39.47 -18.79 -26.13
CA LYS A 427 40.85 -18.59 -25.66
C LYS A 427 40.94 -17.31 -24.85
N VAL A 428 41.28 -17.43 -23.56
CA VAL A 428 41.50 -16.30 -22.66
C VAL A 428 42.85 -15.66 -22.96
N MET A 429 42.88 -14.32 -23.03
CA MET A 429 44.12 -13.56 -23.20
C MET A 429 44.61 -13.08 -21.84
N GLU A 430 45.91 -13.24 -21.57
CA GLU A 430 46.53 -12.67 -20.38
C GLU A 430 46.86 -11.19 -20.61
N LEU A 431 46.66 -10.37 -19.57
CA LEU A 431 46.93 -8.93 -19.61
C LEU A 431 48.16 -8.61 -18.75
N ALA A 432 49.19 -8.02 -19.38
CA ALA A 432 50.46 -7.69 -18.74
C ALA A 432 50.61 -6.21 -18.34
N CYS A 433 49.87 -5.30 -18.98
CA CYS A 433 49.97 -3.86 -18.73
C CYS A 433 48.64 -3.12 -19.00
N ILE A 434 48.54 -1.89 -18.47
CA ILE A 434 47.46 -0.95 -18.77
C ILE A 434 47.85 -0.14 -20.01
N GLU A 435 47.29 -0.45 -21.19
CA GLU A 435 47.44 0.42 -22.37
C GLU A 435 46.36 1.51 -22.41
N ALA A 436 46.69 2.67 -22.97
CA ALA A 436 45.83 3.86 -23.14
C ALA A 436 44.66 3.58 -24.11
N PRO A 437 43.52 4.30 -24.03
CA PRO A 437 42.34 3.98 -24.82
C PRO A 437 42.63 4.13 -26.32
N PRO A 438 42.21 3.18 -27.18
CA PRO A 438 42.30 3.39 -28.62
C PRO A 438 41.17 4.32 -29.08
N GLU A 439 41.54 5.40 -29.77
CA GLU A 439 40.65 6.17 -30.63
C GLU A 439 40.08 5.24 -31.71
N SER A 440 38.75 5.31 -31.92
CA SER A 440 38.02 4.83 -33.10
C SER A 440 38.27 3.37 -33.54
N THR A 441 37.25 2.52 -33.43
CA THR A 441 37.17 1.34 -34.29
C THR A 441 35.83 1.24 -34.98
N GLU A 442 35.91 1.48 -36.28
CA GLU A 442 34.95 1.21 -37.33
C GLU A 442 34.43 -0.25 -37.30
N THR A 443 33.14 -0.37 -37.61
CA THR A 443 32.48 -1.42 -38.39
C THR A 443 33.01 -2.86 -38.27
N LEU A 444 32.28 -3.72 -37.54
CA LEU A 444 32.35 -5.18 -37.71
C LEU A 444 30.98 -5.74 -38.08
N ALA A 445 30.81 -5.96 -39.38
CA ALA A 445 29.76 -6.78 -39.96
C ALA A 445 30.05 -8.27 -39.70
N THR A 446 28.99 -8.97 -39.27
CA THR A 446 28.64 -10.38 -39.55
C THR A 446 29.77 -11.43 -39.58
N ALA A 447 29.87 -12.20 -38.50
CA ALA A 447 30.36 -13.59 -38.55
C ALA A 447 29.23 -14.52 -38.07
N ARG A 448 28.74 -15.40 -38.96
CA ARG A 448 27.76 -16.45 -38.64
C ARG A 448 28.45 -17.60 -37.88
N PRO A 449 27.85 -18.17 -36.83
CA PRO A 449 28.05 -19.56 -36.47
C PRO A 449 27.11 -20.47 -37.29
N ASP A 450 27.53 -21.72 -37.49
CA ASP A 450 26.77 -22.82 -38.12
C ASP A 450 25.43 -23.11 -37.40
N PRO A 451 24.47 -23.78 -38.07
CA PRO A 451 23.07 -23.79 -37.68
C PRO A 451 22.78 -24.84 -36.62
N ASP A 452 22.84 -24.43 -35.35
CA ASP A 452 22.01 -25.00 -34.29
C ASP A 452 20.75 -24.13 -34.13
N PRO A 453 19.65 -24.64 -33.55
CA PRO A 453 18.32 -24.03 -33.64
C PRO A 453 18.36 -22.56 -33.21
N ASP A 454 17.70 -21.71 -34.01
CA ASP A 454 17.68 -20.25 -33.88
C ASP A 454 17.52 -19.82 -32.39
N PRO A 455 18.59 -19.32 -31.74
CA PRO A 455 18.59 -19.06 -30.29
C PRO A 455 17.58 -17.97 -29.88
N ASP A 456 17.21 -17.10 -30.82
CA ASP A 456 16.14 -16.12 -30.62
C ASP A 456 14.77 -16.81 -30.55
N LEU A 457 14.59 -17.92 -31.26
CA LEU A 457 13.35 -18.70 -31.26
C LEU A 457 13.16 -19.47 -29.94
N GLU A 458 14.24 -20.01 -29.35
CA GLU A 458 14.19 -20.63 -28.01
C GLU A 458 13.93 -19.61 -26.91
N LEU A 459 14.52 -18.41 -27.00
CA LEU A 459 14.27 -17.32 -26.07
C LEU A 459 12.86 -16.73 -26.24
N ASP A 460 12.36 -16.59 -27.47
CA ASP A 460 10.98 -16.17 -27.76
C ASP A 460 9.98 -17.20 -27.23
N GLN A 461 10.25 -18.50 -27.40
CA GLN A 461 9.42 -19.58 -26.85
C GLN A 461 9.43 -19.57 -25.33
N SER A 462 10.61 -19.45 -24.71
CA SER A 462 10.76 -19.38 -23.25
C SER A 462 10.09 -18.15 -22.68
N TYR A 463 10.22 -17.00 -23.34
CA TYR A 463 9.53 -15.75 -22.98
C TYR A 463 8.01 -15.92 -23.04
N GLN A 464 7.47 -16.44 -24.14
CA GLN A 464 6.03 -16.70 -24.27
C GLN A 464 5.53 -17.71 -23.23
N GLU A 465 6.32 -18.74 -22.94
CA GLU A 465 5.98 -19.75 -21.94
C GLU A 465 5.95 -19.15 -20.53
N PHE A 466 6.95 -18.36 -20.13
CA PHE A 466 6.91 -17.67 -18.85
C PHE A 466 5.79 -16.64 -18.75
N CYS A 467 5.48 -15.93 -19.85
CA CYS A 467 4.31 -15.05 -19.91
C CYS A 467 3.01 -15.82 -19.64
N ARG A 468 2.86 -17.05 -20.14
CA ARG A 468 1.69 -17.90 -19.85
C ARG A 468 1.67 -18.40 -18.41
N GLN A 469 2.83 -18.77 -17.86
CA GLN A 469 2.99 -19.30 -16.50
C GLN A 469 2.94 -18.25 -15.39
N ALA A 470 2.85 -16.95 -15.72
CA ALA A 470 2.84 -15.88 -14.73
C ALA A 470 1.68 -16.01 -13.73
N PRO A 471 1.94 -16.06 -12.41
CA PRO A 471 0.92 -16.25 -11.39
C PRO A 471 0.26 -14.92 -11.02
N ILE A 472 -0.55 -14.35 -11.92
CA ILE A 472 -1.11 -12.98 -11.83
C ILE A 472 -1.73 -12.66 -10.47
N GLN A 473 -2.54 -13.57 -9.90
CA GLN A 473 -3.15 -13.35 -8.58
C GLN A 473 -2.12 -13.25 -7.44
N ALA A 474 -1.02 -14.01 -7.51
CA ALA A 474 0.05 -13.94 -6.51
C ALA A 474 0.89 -12.66 -6.69
N LEU A 475 1.09 -12.19 -7.93
CA LEU A 475 1.76 -10.92 -8.22
C LEU A 475 1.02 -9.70 -7.62
N LEU A 476 -0.27 -9.86 -7.31
CA LEU A 476 -1.15 -8.79 -6.83
C LEU A 476 -1.61 -8.98 -5.39
N SER A 477 -1.09 -10.02 -4.73
CA SER A 477 -1.40 -10.28 -3.33
C SER A 477 -0.84 -9.18 -2.44
N GLU A 478 -1.69 -8.65 -1.56
CA GLU A 478 -1.26 -7.69 -0.53
C GLU A 478 -0.22 -8.29 0.42
N GLU A 479 -0.26 -9.59 0.66
CA GLU A 479 0.62 -10.28 1.61
C GLU A 479 2.04 -10.46 1.08
N ALA A 480 2.21 -10.43 -0.25
CA ALA A 480 3.48 -10.77 -0.91
C ALA A 480 4.07 -9.62 -1.77
N GLU A 481 3.57 -8.38 -1.61
CA GLU A 481 4.04 -7.22 -2.40
C GLU A 481 5.56 -7.03 -2.36
N ASP A 482 6.17 -7.20 -1.18
CA ASP A 482 7.61 -7.01 -0.96
C ASP A 482 8.46 -8.20 -1.45
N GLU A 483 7.90 -9.41 -1.49
CA GLU A 483 8.59 -10.61 -1.95
C GLU A 483 8.52 -10.77 -3.47
N VAL A 484 7.34 -10.52 -4.04
CA VAL A 484 7.03 -10.82 -5.43
C VAL A 484 7.31 -9.60 -6.31
N LEU A 485 6.53 -8.53 -6.17
CA LEU A 485 6.76 -7.28 -6.94
C LEU A 485 8.11 -6.66 -6.56
N GLY A 486 8.51 -6.79 -5.30
CA GLY A 486 9.83 -6.38 -4.84
C GLY A 486 11.01 -7.10 -5.51
N ALA A 487 10.81 -8.28 -6.10
CA ALA A 487 11.83 -8.96 -6.93
C ALA A 487 11.73 -8.59 -8.42
N LEU A 488 10.50 -8.36 -8.91
CA LEU A 488 10.26 -8.01 -10.32
C LEU A 488 10.75 -6.60 -10.68
N ILE A 489 10.47 -5.60 -9.84
CA ILE A 489 10.81 -4.19 -10.10
C ILE A 489 12.34 -3.99 -10.29
N PRO A 490 13.22 -4.49 -9.40
CA PRO A 490 14.67 -4.45 -9.63
C PRO A 490 15.14 -5.08 -10.94
N THR A 491 14.54 -6.22 -11.29
CA THR A 491 14.86 -6.96 -12.51
C THR A 491 14.49 -6.15 -13.74
N LEU A 492 13.32 -5.51 -13.70
CA LEU A 492 12.86 -4.61 -14.74
C LEU A 492 13.84 -3.44 -14.94
N CYS A 493 14.27 -2.76 -13.87
CA CYS A 493 15.24 -1.67 -13.97
C CYS A 493 16.56 -2.10 -14.64
N ARG A 494 17.06 -3.31 -14.33
CA ARG A 494 18.25 -3.87 -14.99
C ARG A 494 17.99 -4.18 -16.47
N CYS A 495 16.84 -4.76 -16.80
CA CYS A 495 16.47 -5.04 -18.19
C CYS A 495 16.35 -3.74 -19.00
N LEU A 496 15.76 -2.68 -18.45
CA LEU A 496 15.67 -1.37 -19.10
C LEU A 496 17.04 -0.80 -19.48
N LEU A 497 18.01 -0.83 -18.57
CA LEU A 497 19.38 -0.38 -18.86
C LEU A 497 20.09 -1.23 -19.92
N ARG A 498 19.74 -2.51 -20.05
CA ARG A 498 20.28 -3.40 -21.09
C ARG A 498 19.64 -3.17 -22.46
N GLU A 499 18.33 -2.89 -22.49
CA GLU A 499 17.57 -2.59 -23.70
C GLU A 499 17.93 -1.23 -24.30
N ALA A 500 18.08 -0.23 -23.44
CA ALA A 500 18.39 1.16 -23.77
C ALA A 500 19.61 1.62 -22.96
N PRO A 501 20.84 1.20 -23.34
CA PRO A 501 22.04 1.62 -22.63
C PRO A 501 22.24 3.13 -22.77
N PRO A 502 22.57 3.83 -21.66
CA PRO A 502 22.85 5.26 -21.72
C PRO A 502 24.11 5.54 -22.58
N PRO A 503 24.21 6.74 -23.18
CA PRO A 503 25.38 7.14 -23.98
C PRO A 503 26.67 7.13 -23.15
N GLU A 504 27.85 7.11 -23.78
CA GLU A 504 29.15 6.91 -23.10
C GLU A 504 29.45 7.91 -21.96
N ASN A 505 28.90 9.13 -22.04
CA ASN A 505 29.03 10.16 -21.01
C ASN A 505 28.04 10.00 -19.83
N ARG A 506 27.09 9.07 -19.90
CA ARG A 506 26.08 8.80 -18.87
C ARG A 506 26.16 7.36 -18.37
N GLN A 507 26.03 7.19 -17.06
CA GLN A 507 26.05 5.88 -16.43
C GLN A 507 24.72 5.60 -15.73
N GLY A 508 24.09 4.47 -16.04
CA GLY A 508 22.93 3.95 -15.32
C GLY A 508 23.33 3.02 -14.18
N VAL A 509 22.74 3.21 -13.00
CA VAL A 509 22.94 2.36 -11.83
C VAL A 509 21.59 2.01 -11.21
N VAL A 510 21.37 0.73 -10.88
CA VAL A 510 20.16 0.29 -10.17
C VAL A 510 20.51 -0.06 -8.74
N ASP A 511 20.03 0.73 -7.80
CA ASP A 511 20.07 0.39 -6.38
C ASP A 511 18.83 -0.45 -6.03
N THR A 512 19.00 -1.52 -5.26
CA THR A 512 17.90 -2.47 -4.93
C THR A 512 17.74 -2.68 -3.43
N GLU A 513 18.61 -2.03 -2.67
CA GLU A 513 18.80 -2.27 -1.27
C GLU A 513 18.42 -1.01 -0.50
N PHE A 514 17.16 -0.95 -0.08
CA PHE A 514 16.58 0.19 0.62
C PHE A 514 16.15 -0.17 2.04
N PRO A 515 16.19 0.82 2.93
CA PRO A 515 16.01 0.53 4.34
C PRO A 515 14.57 0.10 4.69
N GLY A 516 14.34 -0.67 5.77
CA GLY A 516 12.99 -1.07 6.21
C GLY A 516 12.96 -2.26 7.20
N ASP A 517 11.77 -2.50 7.78
CA ASP A 517 11.53 -3.54 8.81
C ASP A 517 11.52 -4.96 8.23
N LYS A 518 11.52 -5.97 9.12
CA LYS A 518 11.22 -7.37 8.75
C LYS A 518 9.92 -7.49 7.95
N ASN A 519 9.02 -6.52 8.09
CA ASN A 519 7.68 -6.52 7.52
C ASN A 519 7.56 -5.76 6.18
N TYR A 520 8.50 -4.87 5.81
CA TYR A 520 8.56 -4.19 4.48
C TYR A 520 9.80 -3.31 4.24
N ARG A 521 10.15 -3.03 2.98
CA ARG A 521 11.24 -2.09 2.58
C ARG A 521 10.71 -0.73 2.14
N ALA A 522 11.44 0.36 2.32
CA ALA A 522 11.02 1.73 1.97
C ALA A 522 10.86 1.96 0.44
N LEU A 523 11.74 1.38 -0.38
CA LEU A 523 11.64 1.31 -1.83
C LEU A 523 12.03 -0.09 -2.30
N HIS A 524 11.62 -0.47 -3.51
CA HIS A 524 12.05 -1.74 -4.13
C HIS A 524 13.23 -1.54 -5.09
N ALA A 525 13.26 -0.43 -5.82
CA ALA A 525 14.38 -0.06 -6.69
C ALA A 525 14.56 1.45 -6.80
N ARG A 526 15.80 1.90 -7.06
CA ARG A 526 16.11 3.26 -7.54
C ARG A 526 17.00 3.14 -8.76
N LEU A 527 16.55 3.68 -9.88
CA LEU A 527 17.34 3.83 -11.09
C LEU A 527 17.98 5.22 -11.08
N ARG A 528 19.31 5.28 -11.07
CA ARG A 528 20.10 6.51 -11.11
C ARG A 528 20.78 6.65 -12.46
N ILE A 529 20.64 7.81 -13.07
CA ILE A 529 21.36 8.19 -14.29
C ILE A 529 22.35 9.29 -13.92
N ILE A 530 23.64 8.98 -14.03
CA ILE A 530 24.76 9.85 -13.64
C ILE A 530 25.40 10.40 -14.91
N ASP A 531 25.37 11.72 -15.09
CA ASP A 531 25.97 12.39 -16.26
C ASP A 531 27.38 12.90 -15.94
N SER A 532 28.39 12.19 -16.42
CA SER A 532 29.81 12.55 -16.21
C SER A 532 30.23 13.81 -16.96
N SER A 533 29.50 14.22 -18.00
CA SER A 533 29.77 15.47 -18.73
C SER A 533 29.26 16.71 -18.03
N GLN A 534 28.37 16.55 -17.03
CA GLN A 534 27.82 17.62 -16.21
C GLN A 534 28.18 17.43 -14.73
N GLU A 535 29.48 17.35 -14.42
CA GLU A 535 29.99 17.21 -13.04
C GLU A 535 29.35 16.07 -12.21
N ASN A 536 28.98 14.96 -12.87
CA ASN A 536 28.25 13.83 -12.27
C ASN A 536 26.85 14.18 -11.74
N ARG A 537 26.10 15.04 -12.44
CA ARG A 537 24.68 15.29 -12.14
C ARG A 537 23.88 13.98 -12.15
N GLU A 538 23.14 13.72 -11.08
CA GLU A 538 22.32 12.51 -10.94
C GLU A 538 20.83 12.79 -11.16
N GLN A 539 20.14 11.88 -11.86
CA GLN A 539 18.67 11.80 -11.94
C GLN A 539 18.19 10.52 -11.30
N HIS A 540 17.19 10.60 -10.41
CA HIS A 540 16.74 9.49 -9.59
C HIS A 540 15.27 9.13 -9.89
N TYR A 541 15.05 7.87 -10.24
CA TYR A 541 13.74 7.28 -10.43
C TYR A 541 13.53 6.18 -9.39
N CYS A 542 12.73 6.48 -8.37
CA CYS A 542 12.45 5.58 -7.25
C CYS A 542 11.15 4.82 -7.49
N PHE A 543 11.13 3.53 -7.19
CA PHE A 543 9.99 2.64 -7.40
C PHE A 543 9.62 1.90 -6.12
N ARG A 544 8.32 1.84 -5.84
CA ARG A 544 7.78 1.03 -4.74
C ARG A 544 6.45 0.39 -5.12
N ALA A 545 6.33 -0.92 -4.94
CA ALA A 545 5.05 -1.60 -4.85
C ALA A 545 4.32 -1.31 -3.53
N LEU A 546 3.02 -1.03 -3.58
CA LEU A 546 2.23 -0.69 -2.38
C LEU A 546 0.79 -1.17 -2.49
N GLN A 547 0.50 -2.46 -2.35
CA GLN A 547 -0.83 -3.06 -2.51
C GLN A 547 -1.71 -3.04 -1.25
N LYS A 548 -1.14 -2.81 -0.06
CA LYS A 548 -1.86 -2.81 1.23
C LYS A 548 -3.18 -2.02 1.22
N THR A 549 -4.28 -2.65 1.61
CA THR A 549 -5.59 -1.98 1.79
C THR A 549 -5.80 -1.47 3.21
N HIS A 550 -5.05 -1.98 4.20
CA HIS A 550 -5.06 -1.44 5.56
C HIS A 550 -4.43 -0.04 5.63
N ALA A 551 -5.15 0.93 6.18
CA ALA A 551 -4.78 2.35 6.15
C ALA A 551 -3.41 2.63 6.79
N THR A 552 -3.17 2.15 8.00
CA THR A 552 -1.89 2.36 8.72
C THR A 552 -0.72 1.71 7.99
N ALA A 553 -0.94 0.51 7.44
CA ALA A 553 0.10 -0.22 6.70
C ALA A 553 0.48 0.50 5.40
N TYR A 554 -0.50 1.09 4.71
CA TYR A 554 -0.29 1.95 3.55
C TYR A 554 0.43 3.24 3.91
N GLN A 555 -0.03 3.95 4.95
CA GLN A 555 0.54 5.24 5.40
C GLN A 555 2.03 5.10 5.75
N ASN A 556 2.38 4.11 6.56
CA ASN A 556 3.77 3.83 6.98
C ASN A 556 4.70 3.56 5.77
N ARG A 557 4.18 2.86 4.76
CA ARG A 557 4.93 2.50 3.55
C ARG A 557 5.07 3.66 2.57
N LEU A 558 4.01 4.43 2.34
CA LEU A 558 4.05 5.61 1.48
C LEU A 558 4.97 6.68 2.07
N ASN A 559 4.88 6.95 3.37
CA ASN A 559 5.76 7.92 4.01
C ASN A 559 7.23 7.45 3.96
N GLY A 560 7.48 6.17 4.19
CA GLY A 560 8.82 5.59 4.02
C GLY A 560 9.36 5.80 2.60
N ALA A 561 8.51 5.69 1.57
CA ALA A 561 8.89 5.96 0.19
C ALA A 561 9.14 7.45 -0.08
N LEU A 562 8.32 8.35 0.49
CA LEU A 562 8.50 9.80 0.39
C LEU A 562 9.84 10.24 0.99
N THR A 563 10.16 9.78 2.19
CA THR A 563 11.42 10.10 2.85
C THR A 563 12.61 9.50 2.09
N ALA A 564 12.54 8.23 1.69
CA ALA A 564 13.65 7.55 1.02
C ALA A 564 13.91 8.05 -0.42
N SER A 565 12.89 8.56 -1.11
CA SER A 565 13.04 9.11 -2.47
C SER A 565 13.41 10.59 -2.51
N GLY A 566 13.28 11.29 -1.38
CA GLY A 566 13.60 12.72 -1.31
C GLY A 566 12.77 13.61 -2.23
N ILE A 567 11.60 13.13 -2.66
CA ILE A 567 10.79 13.78 -3.69
C ILE A 567 10.37 15.20 -3.25
N ASP A 568 10.60 16.16 -4.13
CA ASP A 568 10.25 17.55 -3.94
C ASP A 568 9.80 18.16 -5.27
N PRO A 569 8.66 18.89 -5.31
CA PRO A 569 8.14 19.42 -6.58
C PRO A 569 9.05 20.46 -7.23
N ARG A 570 10.00 21.02 -6.46
CA ARG A 570 11.02 21.99 -6.89
C ARG A 570 12.32 21.31 -7.38
N LEU A 571 12.46 20.00 -7.19
CA LEU A 571 13.61 19.19 -7.61
C LEU A 571 13.17 18.17 -8.68
N PRO A 572 13.04 18.58 -9.96
CA PRO A 572 12.45 17.75 -11.02
C PRO A 572 13.27 16.49 -11.37
N PHE A 573 14.51 16.41 -10.92
CA PHE A 573 15.41 15.27 -11.10
C PHE A 573 15.16 14.13 -10.12
N ARG A 574 14.28 14.30 -9.11
CA ARG A 574 13.84 13.23 -8.20
C ARG A 574 12.40 12.87 -8.49
N ARG A 575 12.17 11.60 -8.87
CA ARG A 575 10.84 11.08 -9.16
C ARG A 575 10.56 9.84 -8.30
N LEU A 576 9.33 9.75 -7.80
CA LEU A 576 8.82 8.59 -7.08
C LEU A 576 7.60 8.04 -7.82
N ILE A 577 7.67 6.74 -8.13
CA ILE A 577 6.63 5.97 -8.77
C ILE A 577 6.13 4.92 -7.78
N ILE A 578 4.83 4.99 -7.46
CA ILE A 578 4.17 3.97 -6.64
C ILE A 578 3.44 3.01 -7.56
N VAL A 579 3.87 1.74 -7.54
CA VAL A 579 3.27 0.62 -8.24
C VAL A 579 2.17 0.01 -7.38
N ARG A 580 0.90 0.18 -7.72
CA ARG A 580 -0.18 -0.54 -7.05
C ARG A 580 -1.34 -0.76 -8.02
N THR A 581 -2.30 -1.59 -7.66
CA THR A 581 -3.46 -1.95 -8.50
C THR A 581 -4.75 -1.99 -7.67
N THR A 582 -4.66 -1.71 -6.37
CA THR A 582 -5.77 -1.68 -5.42
C THR A 582 -6.20 -0.24 -5.11
N PRO A 583 -7.48 0.02 -4.82
CA PRO A 583 -7.95 1.37 -4.47
C PRO A 583 -7.31 1.90 -3.19
N LEU A 584 -7.12 3.21 -3.07
CA LEU A 584 -6.51 3.83 -1.90
C LEU A 584 -7.30 3.56 -0.61
N PRO A 585 -6.64 3.28 0.53
CA PRO A 585 -7.35 3.13 1.80
C PRO A 585 -8.02 4.44 2.23
N LEU A 586 -9.20 4.34 2.85
CA LEU A 586 -9.91 5.51 3.35
C LEU A 586 -9.24 6.07 4.62
N GLY A 587 -9.56 7.32 4.96
CA GLY A 587 -9.11 7.97 6.20
C GLY A 587 -8.40 9.31 5.97
N LYS A 588 -8.54 10.22 6.96
CA LYS A 588 -7.99 11.57 6.90
C LYS A 588 -6.47 11.59 6.74
N VAL A 589 -5.76 10.81 7.57
CA VAL A 589 -4.30 10.68 7.53
C VAL A 589 -3.84 10.07 6.19
N THR A 590 -4.57 9.09 5.67
CA THR A 590 -4.29 8.48 4.35
C THR A 590 -4.38 9.52 3.24
N ARG A 591 -5.43 10.35 3.24
CA ARG A 591 -5.58 11.46 2.28
C ARG A 591 -4.45 12.48 2.44
N GLU A 592 -4.14 12.93 3.66
CA GLU A 592 -3.08 13.91 3.90
C GLU A 592 -1.70 13.44 3.38
N ILE A 593 -1.32 12.18 3.63
CA ILE A 593 -0.03 11.64 3.14
C ILE A 593 -0.07 11.42 1.62
N THR A 594 -1.20 10.99 1.06
CA THR A 594 -1.34 10.81 -0.39
C THR A 594 -1.34 12.16 -1.12
N ASP A 595 -1.96 13.19 -0.55
CA ASP A 595 -1.93 14.55 -1.08
C ASP A 595 -0.50 15.11 -1.04
N LYS A 596 0.26 14.85 0.03
CA LYS A 596 1.70 15.20 0.07
C LYS A 596 2.48 14.51 -1.06
N PHE A 597 2.18 13.24 -1.35
CA PHE A 597 2.79 12.51 -2.47
C PHE A 597 2.46 13.12 -3.83
N LEU A 598 1.18 13.42 -4.09
CA LEU A 598 0.73 14.02 -5.34
C LEU A 598 1.22 15.46 -5.51
N GLN A 599 1.21 16.27 -4.45
CA GLN A 599 1.77 17.63 -4.43
C GLN A 599 3.28 17.63 -4.70
N ALA A 600 3.98 16.57 -4.30
CA ALA A 600 5.39 16.37 -4.63
C ALA A 600 5.62 15.89 -6.08
N LYS A 601 4.57 15.79 -6.90
CA LYS A 601 4.58 15.26 -8.28
C LYS A 601 4.93 13.77 -8.37
N GLY A 602 4.62 13.00 -7.33
CA GLY A 602 4.69 11.55 -7.38
C GLY A 602 3.66 10.98 -8.37
N LYS A 603 4.00 9.89 -9.06
CA LYS A 603 3.12 9.22 -10.04
C LYS A 603 2.67 7.85 -9.51
N PHE A 604 1.37 7.57 -9.55
CA PHE A 604 0.86 6.21 -9.40
C PHE A 604 0.95 5.50 -10.76
N ALA A 605 1.54 4.31 -10.77
CA ALA A 605 1.61 3.44 -11.94
C ALA A 605 0.97 2.11 -11.58
N ALA A 606 0.12 1.61 -12.45
CA ALA A 606 -0.40 0.27 -12.28
C ALA A 606 0.11 -0.54 -13.47
N PRO A 607 0.49 -1.80 -13.30
CA PRO A 607 0.85 -2.67 -14.40
C PRO A 607 -0.37 -3.51 -14.81
N ASN A 608 -0.65 -3.58 -16.12
CA ASN A 608 -1.81 -4.30 -16.61
C ASN A 608 -1.48 -5.80 -16.58
N GLU A 609 -2.42 -6.68 -16.92
CA GLU A 609 -2.13 -8.12 -16.90
C GLU A 609 -0.93 -8.49 -17.81
N GLN A 610 -0.83 -7.86 -18.98
CA GLN A 610 0.26 -8.09 -19.93
C GLN A 610 1.62 -7.57 -19.41
N ASP A 611 1.63 -6.44 -18.71
CA ASP A 611 2.81 -5.87 -18.08
C ASP A 611 3.32 -6.80 -16.98
N LEU A 612 2.41 -7.29 -16.12
CA LEU A 612 2.74 -8.25 -15.06
C LEU A 612 3.30 -9.56 -15.62
N ARG A 613 2.72 -10.08 -16.71
CA ARG A 613 3.24 -11.26 -17.42
C ARG A 613 4.66 -11.02 -17.95
N THR A 614 4.88 -9.86 -18.55
CA THR A 614 6.19 -9.47 -19.10
C THR A 614 7.24 -9.30 -18.01
N MET A 615 6.91 -8.59 -16.92
CA MET A 615 7.80 -8.42 -15.77
C MET A 615 8.20 -9.77 -15.16
N TRP A 616 7.23 -10.69 -15.03
CA TRP A 616 7.49 -12.05 -14.55
C TRP A 616 8.39 -12.84 -15.50
N ALA A 617 8.11 -12.80 -16.81
CA ALA A 617 8.90 -13.50 -17.81
C ALA A 617 10.35 -13.00 -17.86
N LEU A 618 10.56 -11.68 -17.81
CA LEU A 618 11.89 -11.08 -17.73
C LEU A 618 12.64 -11.51 -16.47
N HIS A 619 11.95 -11.58 -15.34
CA HIS A 619 12.54 -12.08 -14.11
C HIS A 619 12.95 -13.55 -14.19
N LYS A 620 12.14 -14.41 -14.83
CA LYS A 620 12.48 -15.82 -15.04
C LYS A 620 13.61 -16.02 -16.04
N LEU A 621 13.63 -15.29 -17.14
CA LEU A 621 14.71 -15.33 -18.12
C LEU A 621 16.04 -14.86 -17.52
N GLU A 622 16.01 -13.77 -16.73
CA GLU A 622 17.21 -13.30 -16.02
C GLU A 622 17.70 -14.35 -15.00
N GLN A 623 16.80 -15.03 -14.28
CA GLN A 623 17.15 -16.12 -13.35
C GLN A 623 17.77 -17.33 -14.05
N GLN A 624 17.30 -17.67 -15.25
CA GLN A 624 17.81 -18.81 -16.02
C GLN A 624 19.15 -18.53 -16.71
N ASN A 625 19.51 -17.26 -16.88
CA ASN A 625 20.79 -16.82 -17.46
C ASN A 625 21.12 -17.50 -18.81
N LEU A 626 20.11 -17.58 -19.67
CA LEU A 626 20.21 -18.24 -20.98
C LEU A 626 21.18 -17.49 -21.91
N PRO A 627 21.96 -18.20 -22.76
CA PRO A 627 22.88 -17.58 -23.70
C PRO A 627 22.12 -16.70 -24.70
N GLY A 628 22.64 -15.51 -25.01
CA GLY A 628 22.02 -14.57 -25.95
C GLY A 628 20.95 -13.63 -25.36
N PHE A 629 20.59 -13.78 -24.07
CA PHE A 629 19.53 -12.98 -23.44
C PHE A 629 19.70 -11.45 -23.59
N GLU A 630 20.91 -10.91 -23.46
CA GLU A 630 21.15 -9.47 -23.64
C GLU A 630 20.94 -9.00 -25.09
N ALA A 631 21.36 -9.81 -26.07
CA ALA A 631 21.16 -9.51 -27.49
C ALA A 631 19.66 -9.56 -27.82
N TRP A 632 18.96 -10.58 -27.31
CA TRP A 632 17.52 -10.73 -27.43
C TRP A 632 16.77 -9.54 -26.82
N LEU A 633 17.15 -9.09 -25.61
CA LEU A 633 16.56 -7.89 -24.98
C LEU A 633 16.70 -6.66 -25.87
N ARG A 634 17.89 -6.39 -26.41
CA ARG A 634 18.13 -5.23 -27.28
C ARG A 634 17.31 -5.26 -28.57
N GLN A 635 17.02 -6.45 -29.08
CA GLN A 635 16.27 -6.66 -30.31
C GLN A 635 14.74 -6.63 -30.10
N ARG A 636 14.23 -7.35 -29.10
CA ARG A 636 12.79 -7.48 -28.83
C ARG A 636 12.23 -6.36 -27.98
N ARG A 637 13.06 -5.73 -27.13
CA ARG A 637 12.75 -4.58 -26.27
C ARG A 637 11.46 -4.69 -25.43
N PRO A 638 11.18 -5.83 -24.77
CA PRO A 638 9.94 -6.03 -24.01
C PRO A 638 9.79 -5.10 -22.79
N ALA A 639 10.86 -4.65 -22.14
CA ALA A 639 10.79 -3.79 -20.95
C ALA A 639 10.38 -2.36 -21.31
N THR A 640 10.93 -1.79 -22.39
CA THR A 640 10.55 -0.44 -22.88
C THR A 640 9.13 -0.38 -23.48
N GLN A 641 8.52 -1.54 -23.74
CA GLN A 641 7.15 -1.67 -24.23
C GLN A 641 6.09 -1.76 -23.11
N LEU A 642 6.49 -1.86 -21.84
CA LEU A 642 5.53 -1.85 -20.73
C LEU A 642 4.75 -0.56 -20.74
N GLN A 643 3.42 -0.67 -20.68
CA GLN A 643 2.52 0.47 -20.83
C GLN A 643 2.84 1.50 -19.75
N TRP A 644 2.79 1.09 -18.47
CA TRP A 644 3.04 1.94 -17.29
C TRP A 644 4.40 2.65 -17.24
N LEU A 645 5.41 2.15 -17.96
CA LEU A 645 6.72 2.81 -18.06
C LEU A 645 6.73 3.94 -19.09
N GLN A 646 5.98 3.80 -20.18
CA GLN A 646 5.79 4.87 -21.16
C GLN A 646 5.03 6.04 -20.52
N GLU A 647 4.06 5.72 -19.67
CA GLU A 647 3.26 6.68 -18.91
C GLU A 647 4.03 7.57 -17.96
N THR A 648 5.08 6.98 -17.38
CA THR A 648 5.90 7.64 -16.39
C THR A 648 7.00 8.48 -17.03
N GLU A 649 7.12 8.46 -18.37
CA GLU A 649 8.10 9.19 -19.20
C GLU A 649 9.56 8.88 -18.83
N ILE A 650 9.82 7.68 -18.31
CA ILE A 650 11.16 7.27 -17.84
C ILE A 650 12.03 6.86 -19.03
N THR A 651 11.43 6.24 -20.04
CA THR A 651 12.10 5.75 -21.27
C THR A 651 12.67 6.89 -22.13
N GLU A 652 12.01 8.04 -22.19
CA GLU A 652 12.48 9.22 -22.93
C GLU A 652 13.77 9.81 -22.35
N CYS A 653 13.97 9.65 -21.03
CA CYS A 653 15.16 10.18 -20.35
C CYS A 653 16.41 9.29 -20.49
N LEU A 654 16.24 8.03 -20.92
CA LEU A 654 17.32 7.05 -21.08
C LEU A 654 18.03 7.13 -22.44
N VAL A 655 17.37 7.66 -23.48
CA VAL A 655 17.88 7.66 -24.86
C VAL A 655 18.16 9.09 -25.32
N ALA A 656 19.43 9.46 -25.45
CA ALA A 656 19.83 10.81 -25.85
C ALA A 656 19.77 11.07 -27.38
N ASP A 657 19.59 10.06 -28.23
CA ASP A 657 19.53 10.21 -29.71
C ASP A 657 18.63 9.14 -30.38
N ALA A 658 17.30 9.27 -30.30
CA ALA A 658 16.40 8.40 -31.07
C ALA A 658 15.91 9.09 -32.35
N PHE A 659 16.35 8.59 -33.50
CA PHE A 659 15.76 8.84 -34.82
C PHE A 659 14.22 8.66 -34.77
N PRO A 660 13.45 9.49 -35.52
CA PRO A 660 12.02 9.33 -35.62
C PRO A 660 11.70 8.01 -36.34
N LEU A 661 11.16 7.04 -35.61
CA LEU A 661 10.53 5.86 -36.19
C LEU A 661 9.34 6.32 -37.03
N LYS A 662 9.55 6.45 -38.35
CA LYS A 662 8.48 6.70 -39.30
C LYS A 662 7.60 5.46 -39.43
N ASN A 663 6.31 5.69 -39.19
CA ASN A 663 5.12 4.98 -39.65
C ASN A 663 4.74 3.67 -38.93
N ASN A 664 4.07 3.84 -37.78
CA ASN A 664 2.70 3.34 -37.61
C ASN A 664 1.85 4.50 -37.04
N PRO A 665 0.53 4.55 -37.31
CA PRO A 665 -0.30 5.65 -36.83
C PRO A 665 -0.30 5.69 -35.29
N PRO A 666 -0.39 6.89 -34.68
CA PRO A 666 -0.28 7.04 -33.23
C PRO A 666 -1.44 6.30 -32.56
N LEU A 667 -1.12 5.30 -31.75
CA LEU A 667 -2.04 4.82 -30.71
C LEU A 667 -2.11 5.93 -29.66
N ASP A 668 -3.34 6.31 -29.35
CA ASP A 668 -3.73 7.50 -28.61
C ASP A 668 -3.07 7.53 -27.22
N THR A 669 -2.30 8.58 -26.97
CA THR A 669 -1.45 8.81 -25.77
C THR A 669 -2.26 9.08 -24.48
N LYS A 670 -3.51 8.62 -24.41
CA LYS A 670 -4.39 8.77 -23.24
C LYS A 670 -4.58 7.49 -22.42
N GLU A 671 -4.14 6.34 -22.92
CA GLU A 671 -4.25 5.08 -22.18
C GLU A 671 -3.17 4.93 -21.09
N SER A 672 -2.40 5.98 -20.88
CA SER A 672 -1.17 5.95 -20.14
C SER A 672 -1.35 6.34 -18.65
N THR A 673 -2.48 6.07 -18.01
CA THR A 673 -2.58 6.23 -16.54
C THR A 673 -3.64 5.29 -15.95
N ASP A 674 -4.13 4.37 -16.78
CA ASP A 674 -5.42 3.70 -16.64
C ASP A 674 -5.33 2.32 -16.00
N ILE A 675 -4.18 2.01 -15.41
CA ILE A 675 -3.91 0.62 -15.10
C ILE A 675 -4.43 0.23 -13.68
N TRP A 676 -4.86 1.24 -12.90
CA TRP A 676 -5.36 1.08 -11.53
C TRP A 676 -6.82 0.65 -11.44
N THR A 677 -7.49 0.53 -12.59
CA THR A 677 -8.94 0.28 -12.69
C THR A 677 -9.29 -1.13 -13.15
N ASN A 678 -8.34 -2.00 -13.52
CA ASN A 678 -8.65 -3.33 -14.05
C ASN A 678 -7.72 -4.44 -13.58
N LEU A 679 -8.19 -5.28 -12.63
CA LEU A 679 -7.77 -6.68 -12.55
C LEU A 679 -8.96 -7.61 -12.32
N PRO A 680 -9.13 -8.64 -13.18
CA PRO A 680 -10.23 -9.60 -13.13
C PRO A 680 -9.90 -10.79 -12.22
N ALA A 681 -10.90 -11.59 -11.85
CA ALA A 681 -10.71 -12.92 -11.28
C ALA A 681 -11.60 -13.98 -11.96
N LEU A 682 -10.91 -15.07 -12.27
CA LEU A 682 -11.29 -16.49 -12.21
C LEU A 682 -12.32 -17.04 -13.21
N LYS A 683 -11.77 -17.75 -14.21
CA LYS A 683 -12.47 -18.77 -14.99
C LYS A 683 -12.97 -19.91 -14.08
N ARG A 684 -14.26 -20.23 -14.14
CA ARG A 684 -14.79 -21.56 -13.79
C ARG A 684 -15.21 -22.32 -15.07
N TYR A 685 -14.79 -23.58 -15.07
CA TYR A 685 -15.15 -24.74 -15.88
C TYR A 685 -16.24 -24.63 -16.96
N ASN A 686 -15.92 -25.24 -18.11
CA ASN A 686 -16.81 -25.56 -19.23
C ASN A 686 -18.16 -26.14 -18.77
N TYR A 687 -19.23 -25.36 -18.95
CA TYR A 687 -20.52 -25.87 -19.38
C TYR A 687 -20.87 -25.19 -20.69
N LYS A 688 -21.15 -25.99 -21.72
CA LYS A 688 -21.71 -25.52 -23.00
C LYS A 688 -23.07 -24.88 -22.71
N THR A 689 -23.08 -23.57 -22.53
CA THR A 689 -24.31 -22.77 -22.55
C THR A 689 -23.91 -21.40 -23.06
N THR A 690 -24.41 -21.10 -24.26
CA THR A 690 -24.32 -19.80 -24.93
C THR A 690 -24.70 -18.68 -23.95
N ALA A 691 -23.74 -17.82 -23.58
CA ALA A 691 -23.98 -16.64 -22.75
C ALA A 691 -23.63 -15.36 -23.55
N PRO A 692 -24.40 -14.27 -23.38
CA PRO A 692 -24.33 -13.08 -24.24
C PRO A 692 -23.13 -12.18 -23.90
N LEU A 693 -22.59 -11.49 -24.92
CA LEU A 693 -21.62 -10.41 -24.80
C LEU A 693 -22.30 -9.18 -24.17
N TYR A 694 -21.90 -8.78 -22.97
CA TYR A 694 -22.39 -7.55 -22.34
C TYR A 694 -21.55 -6.32 -22.77
N PRO A 695 -22.17 -5.15 -23.03
CA PRO A 695 -21.47 -3.89 -23.22
C PRO A 695 -20.68 -3.44 -21.99
N SER A 696 -19.55 -2.76 -22.20
CA SER A 696 -18.61 -2.33 -21.14
C SER A 696 -19.06 -1.11 -20.31
N ALA A 697 -20.19 -0.46 -20.66
CA ALA A 697 -20.66 0.77 -20.00
C ALA A 697 -22.18 0.98 -20.14
N LEU A 698 -22.77 1.71 -19.18
CA LEU A 698 -24.18 2.13 -19.16
C LEU A 698 -24.34 3.51 -19.81
N PRO A 699 -25.11 3.67 -20.89
CA PRO A 699 -25.38 4.98 -21.48
C PRO A 699 -26.30 5.81 -20.59
N VAL A 700 -25.93 7.07 -20.35
CA VAL A 700 -26.64 7.97 -19.43
C VAL A 700 -27.14 9.26 -20.09
N GLY A 701 -26.62 9.62 -21.26
CA GLY A 701 -27.12 10.78 -22.01
C GLY A 701 -26.23 11.20 -23.17
N GLN A 702 -26.48 12.38 -23.73
CA GLN A 702 -25.63 13.05 -24.72
C GLN A 702 -25.11 14.37 -24.14
N THR A 703 -23.88 14.79 -24.47
CA THR A 703 -23.39 16.09 -24.00
C THR A 703 -24.15 17.23 -24.68
N LEU A 704 -24.50 18.28 -23.93
CA LEU A 704 -25.16 19.45 -24.52
C LEU A 704 -24.23 20.27 -25.42
N SER A 705 -22.92 20.21 -25.19
CA SER A 705 -21.90 20.85 -26.01
C SER A 705 -21.71 20.16 -27.36
N ASN A 706 -21.89 18.84 -27.42
CA ASN A 706 -21.79 18.05 -28.63
C ASN A 706 -22.80 16.90 -28.64
N PRO A 707 -24.00 17.09 -29.22
CA PRO A 707 -25.05 16.07 -29.25
C PRO A 707 -24.66 14.73 -29.91
N ALA A 708 -23.57 14.69 -30.69
CA ALA A 708 -23.04 13.45 -31.26
C ALA A 708 -22.26 12.60 -30.25
N GLU A 709 -21.85 13.17 -29.12
CA GLU A 709 -21.08 12.51 -28.07
C GLU A 709 -22.02 11.87 -27.04
N LYS A 710 -22.06 10.54 -27.02
CA LYS A 710 -22.81 9.76 -26.03
C LYS A 710 -22.00 9.64 -24.74
N MET A 711 -22.60 10.03 -23.63
CA MET A 711 -22.06 9.84 -22.29
C MET A 711 -22.43 8.46 -21.76
N THR A 712 -21.41 7.72 -21.32
CA THR A 712 -21.55 6.39 -20.75
C THR A 712 -20.78 6.30 -19.45
N ILE A 713 -21.29 5.53 -18.50
CA ILE A 713 -20.62 5.24 -17.23
C ILE A 713 -20.09 3.79 -17.28
N PRO A 714 -18.77 3.58 -17.13
CA PRO A 714 -18.17 2.25 -17.07
C PRO A 714 -18.80 1.37 -15.98
N LEU A 715 -18.99 0.08 -16.27
CA LEU A 715 -19.57 -0.90 -15.33
C LEU A 715 -18.92 -0.90 -13.93
N PRO A 716 -17.59 -0.79 -13.75
CA PRO A 716 -16.98 -0.76 -12.42
C PRO A 716 -17.43 0.42 -11.55
N LEU A 717 -17.69 1.58 -12.15
CA LEU A 717 -18.16 2.77 -11.43
C LEU A 717 -19.63 2.65 -11.01
N LEU A 718 -20.40 1.82 -11.71
CA LEU A 718 -21.81 1.59 -11.40
C LEU A 718 -22.04 0.76 -10.12
N ALA A 719 -21.02 0.06 -9.62
CA ALA A 719 -21.07 -0.61 -8.31
C ALA A 719 -21.00 0.39 -7.15
N GLN A 720 -20.55 1.62 -7.42
CA GLN A 720 -20.40 2.69 -6.45
C GLN A 720 -21.68 3.54 -6.33
N TYR A 721 -21.70 4.44 -5.36
CA TYR A 721 -22.85 5.29 -5.10
C TYR A 721 -23.14 6.27 -6.24
N THR A 722 -24.40 6.24 -6.69
CA THR A 722 -24.94 7.23 -7.64
C THR A 722 -26.01 8.08 -6.96
N GLY A 723 -25.82 9.40 -6.91
CA GLY A 723 -26.78 10.34 -6.35
C GLY A 723 -27.46 11.20 -7.40
N VAL A 724 -28.78 11.34 -7.33
CA VAL A 724 -29.57 12.26 -8.18
C VAL A 724 -30.16 13.37 -7.32
N LEU A 725 -29.59 14.57 -7.41
CA LEU A 725 -29.97 15.73 -6.62
C LEU A 725 -30.67 16.75 -7.53
N ALA A 726 -31.98 16.89 -7.41
CA ALA A 726 -32.70 17.86 -8.24
C ALA A 726 -34.04 18.27 -7.63
N GLY A 727 -34.52 19.46 -7.98
CA GLY A 727 -35.85 19.95 -7.59
C GLY A 727 -36.99 19.15 -8.24
N SER A 728 -38.23 19.47 -7.85
CA SER A 728 -39.43 18.92 -8.49
C SER A 728 -39.50 19.31 -9.97
N GLY A 729 -39.97 18.40 -10.83
CA GLY A 729 -40.14 18.64 -12.27
C GLY A 729 -38.84 18.69 -13.11
N SER A 730 -37.68 18.39 -12.51
CA SER A 730 -36.38 18.37 -13.19
C SER A 730 -36.13 17.14 -14.09
N GLY A 731 -36.94 16.09 -13.94
CA GLY A 731 -36.78 14.83 -14.69
C GLY A 731 -36.17 13.66 -13.90
N LYS A 732 -36.01 13.77 -12.56
CA LYS A 732 -35.45 12.68 -11.71
C LYS A 732 -36.03 11.30 -12.00
N THR A 733 -37.35 11.19 -12.02
CA THR A 733 -38.05 9.93 -12.27
C THR A 733 -37.77 9.38 -13.67
N VAL A 734 -37.67 10.25 -14.68
CA VAL A 734 -37.36 9.83 -16.07
C VAL A 734 -35.92 9.30 -16.14
N LEU A 735 -34.98 9.97 -15.47
CA LEU A 735 -33.60 9.52 -15.34
C LEU A 735 -33.51 8.16 -14.62
N LEU A 736 -34.16 7.99 -13.47
CA LEU A 736 -34.17 6.71 -12.75
C LEU A 736 -34.78 5.58 -13.60
N LYS A 737 -35.88 5.84 -14.31
CA LYS A 737 -36.46 4.86 -15.22
C LYS A 737 -35.50 4.48 -16.34
N ARG A 738 -34.88 5.48 -16.98
CA ARG A 738 -33.94 5.23 -18.07
C ARG A 738 -32.71 4.46 -17.59
N TRP A 739 -32.23 4.75 -16.38
CA TRP A 739 -31.15 3.99 -15.73
C TRP A 739 -31.51 2.51 -15.56
N VAL A 740 -32.69 2.22 -14.98
CA VAL A 740 -33.19 0.84 -14.82
C VAL A 740 -33.33 0.14 -16.16
N GLU A 741 -33.87 0.83 -17.16
CA GLU A 741 -34.14 0.28 -18.48
C GLU A 741 -32.85 -0.07 -19.23
N GLU A 742 -31.87 0.82 -19.23
CA GLU A 742 -30.55 0.57 -19.83
C GLU A 742 -29.82 -0.53 -19.06
N ALA A 743 -29.88 -0.56 -17.72
CA ALA A 743 -29.32 -1.65 -16.92
C ALA A 743 -29.96 -3.00 -17.27
N ALA A 744 -31.29 -3.02 -17.45
CA ALA A 744 -32.01 -4.24 -17.79
C ALA A 744 -31.68 -4.74 -19.21
N LEU A 745 -31.46 -3.82 -20.16
CA LEU A 745 -30.94 -4.13 -21.50
C LEU A 745 -29.51 -4.70 -21.47
N LEU A 746 -28.71 -4.33 -20.46
CA LEU A 746 -27.41 -4.93 -20.16
C LEU A 746 -27.51 -6.24 -19.37
N GLY A 747 -28.70 -6.76 -19.08
CA GLY A 747 -28.85 -7.98 -18.28
C GLY A 747 -28.65 -7.79 -16.78
N ILE A 748 -28.58 -6.54 -16.29
CA ILE A 748 -28.36 -6.24 -14.88
C ILE A 748 -29.72 -6.05 -14.19
N PRO A 749 -30.08 -6.88 -13.19
CA PRO A 749 -31.33 -6.76 -12.47
C PRO A 749 -31.37 -5.51 -11.58
N SER A 750 -32.57 -5.06 -11.23
CA SER A 750 -32.76 -3.88 -10.38
C SER A 750 -33.86 -4.10 -9.34
N ILE A 751 -33.57 -3.73 -8.09
CA ILE A 751 -34.53 -3.62 -6.99
C ILE A 751 -34.85 -2.14 -6.81
N VAL A 752 -36.11 -1.77 -6.98
CA VAL A 752 -36.56 -0.37 -6.97
C VAL A 752 -37.48 -0.14 -5.79
N ILE A 753 -37.07 0.68 -4.83
CA ILE A 753 -37.90 1.11 -3.71
C ILE A 753 -38.74 2.29 -4.16
N ASP A 754 -40.04 2.05 -4.36
CA ASP A 754 -40.98 3.01 -4.92
C ASP A 754 -41.90 3.57 -3.83
N ARG A 755 -41.51 4.74 -3.30
CA ARG A 755 -42.29 5.51 -2.33
C ARG A 755 -43.38 6.34 -3.01
N THR A 756 -43.07 6.95 -4.16
CA THR A 756 -43.92 7.95 -4.82
C THR A 756 -44.96 7.35 -5.78
N HIS A 757 -44.91 6.03 -5.99
CA HIS A 757 -45.71 5.26 -6.95
C HIS A 757 -45.37 5.55 -8.41
N THR A 758 -44.45 6.48 -8.67
CA THR A 758 -44.10 6.91 -10.03
C THR A 758 -43.34 5.83 -10.80
N LEU A 759 -42.51 5.05 -10.10
CA LEU A 759 -41.69 4.00 -10.69
C LEU A 759 -42.48 2.72 -10.94
N ALA A 760 -43.63 2.51 -10.29
CA ALA A 760 -44.53 1.39 -10.58
C ALA A 760 -44.89 1.28 -12.07
N SER A 761 -44.82 2.36 -12.85
CA SER A 761 -45.09 2.38 -14.31
C SER A 761 -43.99 1.78 -15.20
N LEU A 762 -42.82 1.41 -14.64
CA LEU A 762 -41.81 0.63 -15.35
C LEU A 762 -42.39 -0.64 -15.99
N GLY A 763 -41.95 -0.94 -17.21
CA GLY A 763 -42.40 -2.10 -17.98
C GLY A 763 -43.72 -1.89 -18.75
N LYS A 764 -44.44 -0.79 -18.50
CA LYS A 764 -45.64 -0.44 -19.28
C LYS A 764 -45.23 0.19 -20.61
N GLN A 765 -45.72 -0.33 -21.72
CA GLN A 765 -45.46 0.22 -23.05
C GLN A 765 -46.12 1.60 -23.22
N TRP A 766 -45.45 2.48 -23.97
CA TRP A 766 -46.05 3.73 -24.43
C TRP A 766 -47.24 3.43 -25.36
N PRO A 767 -48.41 4.06 -25.17
CA PRO A 767 -49.51 3.96 -26.12
C PRO A 767 -49.16 4.52 -27.50
N ILE A 768 -48.38 5.61 -27.50
CA ILE A 768 -47.82 6.27 -28.68
C ILE A 768 -46.36 6.62 -28.31
N PRO A 769 -45.36 6.18 -29.11
CA PRO A 769 -43.97 6.53 -28.86
C PRO A 769 -43.76 8.06 -28.79
N PRO A 770 -42.94 8.58 -27.86
CA PRO A 770 -42.59 10.00 -27.79
C PRO A 770 -42.03 10.51 -29.13
N ALA A 771 -42.48 11.70 -29.57
CA ALA A 771 -42.05 12.27 -30.85
C ALA A 771 -40.54 12.57 -30.96
N ILE A 772 -39.84 12.63 -29.82
CA ILE A 772 -38.41 12.90 -29.74
C ILE A 772 -37.56 11.62 -29.79
N TRP A 773 -38.18 10.44 -29.78
CA TRP A 773 -37.46 9.17 -29.87
C TRP A 773 -36.83 9.00 -31.25
N THR A 774 -35.61 8.48 -31.22
CA THR A 774 -34.91 8.03 -32.41
C THR A 774 -35.31 6.60 -32.78
N SER A 775 -34.93 6.14 -33.97
CA SER A 775 -35.07 4.73 -34.35
C SER A 775 -34.35 3.80 -33.37
N GLU A 776 -33.21 4.22 -32.80
CA GLU A 776 -32.48 3.48 -31.78
C GLU A 776 -33.29 3.34 -30.48
N ASP A 777 -34.01 4.39 -30.06
CA ASP A 777 -34.87 4.33 -28.87
C ASP A 777 -36.07 3.40 -29.06
N GLN A 778 -36.66 3.39 -30.25
CA GLN A 778 -37.74 2.46 -30.60
C GLN A 778 -37.25 1.00 -30.53
N GLU A 779 -36.09 0.69 -31.13
CA GLU A 779 -35.49 -0.65 -31.05
C GLU A 779 -35.10 -1.04 -29.62
N LYS A 780 -34.64 -0.10 -28.81
CA LYS A 780 -34.37 -0.32 -27.38
C LYS A 780 -35.64 -0.62 -26.61
N ALA A 781 -36.73 0.11 -26.85
CA ALA A 781 -38.02 -0.12 -26.19
C ALA A 781 -38.56 -1.53 -26.50
N GLU A 782 -38.49 -1.96 -27.75
CA GLU A 782 -38.93 -3.30 -28.17
C GLU A 782 -38.12 -4.41 -27.49
N ARG A 783 -36.78 -4.29 -27.46
CA ARG A 783 -35.91 -5.24 -26.76
C ARG A 783 -36.14 -5.25 -25.26
N TYR A 784 -36.32 -4.07 -24.66
CA TYR A 784 -36.59 -3.93 -23.22
C TYR A 784 -37.87 -4.67 -22.85
N HIS A 785 -38.98 -4.43 -23.55
CA HIS A 785 -40.25 -5.10 -23.24
C HIS A 785 -40.25 -6.61 -23.55
N ALA A 786 -39.43 -7.08 -24.50
CA ALA A 786 -39.31 -8.50 -24.81
C ALA A 786 -38.46 -9.29 -23.78
N ASN A 787 -37.38 -8.67 -23.30
CA ASN A 787 -36.31 -9.35 -22.54
C ASN A 787 -36.29 -8.97 -21.05
N THR A 788 -37.26 -8.22 -20.55
CA THR A 788 -37.33 -7.87 -19.12
C THR A 788 -38.60 -8.42 -18.48
N GLU A 789 -38.50 -8.60 -17.17
CA GLU A 789 -39.60 -9.09 -16.35
C GLU A 789 -39.77 -8.18 -15.14
N VAL A 790 -40.85 -7.40 -15.14
CA VAL A 790 -41.15 -6.44 -14.09
C VAL A 790 -42.17 -7.02 -13.11
N ILE A 791 -41.78 -7.12 -11.84
CA ILE A 791 -42.66 -7.52 -10.74
C ILE A 791 -42.85 -6.35 -9.79
N ILE A 792 -44.10 -6.13 -9.39
CA ILE A 792 -44.42 -5.15 -8.36
C ILE A 792 -44.74 -5.92 -7.08
N TRP A 793 -43.90 -5.75 -6.07
CA TRP A 793 -44.04 -6.25 -4.71
C TRP A 793 -44.73 -5.19 -3.84
N THR A 794 -45.69 -5.62 -3.03
CA THR A 794 -46.48 -4.81 -2.12
C THR A 794 -46.42 -5.41 -0.71
N PRO A 795 -45.38 -5.12 0.07
CA PRO A 795 -45.22 -5.64 1.43
C PRO A 795 -46.45 -5.37 2.29
N GLY A 796 -46.89 -6.38 3.05
CA GLY A 796 -48.05 -6.27 3.95
C GLY A 796 -49.44 -6.32 3.27
N GLN A 797 -49.52 -6.48 1.94
CA GLN A 797 -50.78 -6.55 1.20
C GLN A 797 -50.91 -7.86 0.41
N THR A 798 -51.95 -8.63 0.72
CA THR A 798 -52.23 -9.93 0.10
C THR A 798 -52.94 -9.81 -1.25
N ASP A 799 -53.61 -8.67 -1.52
CA ASP A 799 -54.27 -8.39 -2.80
C ASP A 799 -53.28 -8.13 -3.96
N GLY A 800 -52.03 -7.75 -3.66
CA GLY A 800 -50.95 -7.47 -4.62
C GLY A 800 -49.94 -8.61 -4.71
N ASN A 801 -48.65 -8.37 -4.45
CA ASN A 801 -47.66 -9.44 -4.24
C ASN A 801 -46.97 -9.23 -2.89
N PRO A 802 -47.32 -9.98 -1.83
CA PRO A 802 -46.65 -9.82 -0.54
C PRO A 802 -45.18 -10.23 -0.64
N LEU A 803 -44.32 -9.53 0.11
CA LEU A 803 -42.88 -9.81 0.20
C LEU A 803 -42.48 -10.03 1.68
N PRO A 804 -42.74 -11.22 2.23
CA PRO A 804 -42.33 -11.56 3.59
C PRO A 804 -40.82 -11.82 3.66
N LEU A 805 -40.14 -11.16 4.61
CA LEU A 805 -38.70 -11.31 4.86
C LEU A 805 -38.46 -11.97 6.22
N GLU A 806 -37.47 -12.88 6.29
CA GLU A 806 -37.14 -13.52 7.56
C GLU A 806 -36.63 -12.49 8.58
N PRO A 807 -37.19 -12.46 9.80
CA PRO A 807 -36.80 -11.47 10.80
C PRO A 807 -35.46 -11.79 11.48
N LEU A 808 -34.98 -13.04 11.37
CA LEU A 808 -33.72 -13.50 11.93
C LEU A 808 -32.92 -14.27 10.88
N PRO A 809 -31.60 -14.09 10.80
CA PRO A 809 -30.75 -14.92 9.95
C PRO A 809 -30.64 -16.36 10.49
N ASP A 810 -30.28 -17.31 9.63
CA ASP A 810 -29.99 -18.70 10.04
C ASP A 810 -28.65 -18.78 10.81
N LEU A 811 -28.71 -18.44 12.10
CA LEU A 811 -27.58 -18.48 13.02
C LEU A 811 -27.04 -19.90 13.23
N ALA A 812 -27.88 -20.92 13.09
CA ALA A 812 -27.52 -22.31 13.35
C ALA A 812 -26.55 -22.86 12.31
N SER A 813 -26.76 -22.50 11.03
CA SER A 813 -25.87 -22.90 9.92
C SER A 813 -24.46 -22.29 10.00
N LEU A 814 -24.28 -21.24 10.81
CA LEU A 814 -23.06 -20.43 10.85
C LEU A 814 -22.16 -20.74 12.06
N LEU A 815 -22.57 -21.60 13.00
CA LEU A 815 -21.84 -21.88 14.25
C LEU A 815 -20.36 -22.29 14.05
N GLU A 816 -20.04 -22.98 12.96
CA GLU A 816 -18.67 -23.44 12.65
C GLU A 816 -17.80 -22.34 12.00
N GLN A 817 -18.40 -21.23 11.58
CA GLN A 817 -17.74 -20.12 10.90
C GLN A 817 -17.71 -18.89 11.82
N SER A 818 -16.77 -18.88 12.77
CA SER A 818 -16.65 -17.88 13.86
C SER A 818 -16.93 -16.43 13.44
N GLU A 819 -16.32 -15.98 12.35
CA GLU A 819 -16.49 -14.60 11.87
C GLU A 819 -17.89 -14.34 11.30
N LYS A 820 -18.43 -15.27 10.51
CA LYS A 820 -19.79 -15.15 9.93
C LYS A 820 -20.88 -15.28 10.99
N PHE A 821 -20.67 -16.12 12.00
CA PHE A 821 -21.55 -16.26 13.15
C PHE A 821 -21.67 -14.95 13.92
N GLN A 822 -20.53 -14.31 14.22
CA GLN A 822 -20.51 -13.03 14.94
C GLN A 822 -21.22 -11.93 14.15
N GLN A 823 -21.02 -11.86 12.83
CA GLN A 823 -21.73 -10.91 11.96
C GLN A 823 -23.25 -11.15 11.94
N ALA A 824 -23.69 -12.40 11.79
CA ALA A 824 -25.12 -12.73 11.80
C ALA A 824 -25.77 -12.48 13.16
N LEU A 825 -25.02 -12.67 14.25
CA LEU A 825 -25.45 -12.34 15.61
C LEU A 825 -25.67 -10.83 15.79
N GLU A 826 -24.76 -10.00 15.31
CA GLU A 826 -24.90 -8.53 15.33
C GLU A 826 -26.09 -8.05 14.48
N MET A 827 -26.32 -8.70 13.32
CA MET A 827 -27.49 -8.43 12.48
C MET A 827 -28.79 -8.73 13.22
N ALA A 828 -28.90 -9.91 13.85
CA ALA A 828 -30.07 -10.30 14.65
C ALA A 828 -30.33 -9.33 15.82
N GLN A 829 -29.27 -8.91 16.51
CA GLN A 829 -29.35 -7.92 17.58
C GLN A 829 -29.86 -6.57 17.09
N SER A 830 -29.34 -6.11 15.94
CA SER A 830 -29.75 -4.83 15.35
C SER A 830 -31.23 -4.83 14.94
N THR A 831 -31.74 -5.94 14.41
CA THR A 831 -33.16 -6.08 14.04
C THR A 831 -34.09 -6.01 15.25
N LEU A 832 -33.70 -6.65 16.36
CA LEU A 832 -34.58 -6.80 17.51
C LEU A 832 -34.48 -5.65 18.53
N LYS A 833 -33.37 -4.90 18.54
CA LYS A 833 -33.07 -3.88 19.56
C LYS A 833 -34.22 -2.91 19.83
N GLU A 834 -34.83 -2.32 18.79
CA GLU A 834 -35.93 -1.35 18.98
C GLU A 834 -37.18 -1.96 19.64
N ILE A 835 -37.37 -3.27 19.50
CA ILE A 835 -38.52 -3.98 20.07
C ILE A 835 -38.23 -4.34 21.53
N VAL A 836 -37.08 -4.95 21.79
CA VAL A 836 -36.77 -5.53 23.11
C VAL A 836 -36.06 -4.57 24.05
N ALA A 837 -35.24 -3.66 23.52
CA ALA A 837 -34.36 -2.76 24.26
C ALA A 837 -34.31 -1.35 23.62
N PRO A 838 -35.44 -0.62 23.55
CA PRO A 838 -35.45 0.74 23.02
C PRO A 838 -34.67 1.71 23.92
N GLY A 839 -33.88 2.60 23.32
CA GLY A 839 -33.12 3.65 24.00
C GLY A 839 -31.70 3.25 24.44
N LYS A 840 -30.99 4.20 25.07
CA LYS A 840 -29.56 4.08 25.46
C LYS A 840 -29.31 4.05 26.98
N SER A 841 -30.27 3.59 27.76
CA SER A 841 -30.09 3.51 29.23
C SER A 841 -29.25 2.29 29.62
N ALA A 842 -28.64 2.30 30.81
CA ALA A 842 -27.97 1.11 31.37
C ALA A 842 -28.91 -0.11 31.44
N HIS A 843 -30.22 0.12 31.60
CA HIS A 843 -31.24 -0.93 31.54
C HIS A 843 -31.40 -1.54 30.13
N SER A 844 -31.18 -0.75 29.08
CA SER A 844 -31.15 -1.20 27.68
C SER A 844 -29.90 -2.03 27.38
N GLU A 845 -28.73 -1.61 27.89
CA GLU A 845 -27.47 -2.35 27.76
C GLU A 845 -27.56 -3.75 28.38
N TYR A 846 -28.09 -3.86 29.61
CA TYR A 846 -28.31 -5.17 30.23
C TYR A 846 -29.28 -6.07 29.45
N LYS A 847 -30.28 -5.50 28.77
CA LYS A 847 -31.19 -6.26 27.91
C LYS A 847 -30.47 -6.76 26.65
N MET A 848 -29.54 -5.99 26.10
CA MET A 848 -28.71 -6.42 24.97
C MET A 848 -27.76 -7.56 25.34
N ASP A 849 -27.19 -7.56 26.54
CA ASP A 849 -26.37 -8.68 27.02
C ASP A 849 -27.19 -9.97 27.14
N VAL A 850 -28.40 -9.87 27.71
CA VAL A 850 -29.33 -11.00 27.82
C VAL A 850 -29.78 -11.48 26.44
N LEU A 851 -30.08 -10.57 25.50
CA LEU A 851 -30.42 -10.90 24.12
C LEU A 851 -29.26 -11.62 23.41
N THR A 852 -28.03 -11.17 23.62
CA THR A 852 -26.82 -11.80 23.06
C THR A 852 -26.68 -13.24 23.52
N ALA A 853 -26.85 -13.48 24.83
CA ALA A 853 -26.78 -14.81 25.39
C ALA A 853 -27.92 -15.71 24.87
N ALA A 854 -29.14 -15.16 24.76
CA ALA A 854 -30.30 -15.87 24.22
C ALA A 854 -30.13 -16.25 22.73
N LEU A 855 -29.59 -15.35 21.90
CA LEU A 855 -29.33 -15.62 20.48
C LEU A 855 -28.23 -16.67 20.27
N LYS A 856 -27.20 -16.71 21.14
CA LYS A 856 -26.20 -17.79 21.13
C LYS A 856 -26.82 -19.14 21.48
N LEU A 857 -27.69 -19.19 22.49
CA LEU A 857 -28.44 -20.40 22.81
C LEU A 857 -29.39 -20.81 21.68
N PHE A 858 -30.09 -19.85 21.09
CA PHE A 858 -30.96 -20.07 19.93
C PHE A 858 -30.19 -20.74 18.79
N ALA A 859 -28.97 -20.27 18.48
CA ALA A 859 -28.12 -20.90 17.48
C ALA A 859 -27.73 -22.35 17.85
N ILE A 860 -27.26 -22.58 19.08
CA ILE A 860 -26.85 -23.91 19.57
C ILE A 860 -28.03 -24.90 19.55
N GLN A 861 -29.22 -24.44 19.92
CA GLN A 861 -30.45 -25.24 19.90
C GLN A 861 -31.05 -25.39 18.49
N LYS A 862 -30.40 -24.83 17.46
CA LYS A 862 -30.88 -24.81 16.08
C LYS A 862 -32.28 -24.22 15.93
N GLY A 863 -32.55 -23.16 16.70
CA GLY A 863 -33.78 -22.38 16.60
C GLY A 863 -33.93 -21.79 15.20
N LYS A 864 -35.17 -21.70 14.73
CA LYS A 864 -35.47 -21.25 13.35
C LYS A 864 -36.43 -20.07 13.31
N THR A 865 -37.24 -19.87 14.34
CA THR A 865 -38.37 -18.93 14.30
C THR A 865 -38.34 -17.97 15.50
N LEU A 866 -38.97 -16.79 15.37
CA LEU A 866 -39.12 -15.87 16.49
C LEU A 866 -39.82 -16.50 17.71
N PRO A 867 -40.86 -17.35 17.56
CA PRO A 867 -41.40 -18.13 18.67
C PRO A 867 -40.37 -18.96 19.44
N ASP A 868 -39.39 -19.58 18.77
CA ASP A 868 -38.33 -20.33 19.43
C ASP A 868 -37.45 -19.40 20.29
N LEU A 869 -37.12 -18.21 19.78
CA LEU A 869 -36.39 -17.19 20.54
C LEU A 869 -37.19 -16.66 21.75
N ILE A 870 -38.50 -16.45 21.59
CA ILE A 870 -39.42 -16.04 22.67
C ILE A 870 -39.47 -17.11 23.77
N ALA A 871 -39.48 -18.39 23.41
CA ALA A 871 -39.44 -19.49 24.36
C ALA A 871 -38.14 -19.49 25.19
N ILE A 872 -36.99 -19.26 24.53
CA ILE A 872 -35.68 -19.14 25.21
C ILE A 872 -35.65 -17.92 26.14
N LEU A 873 -36.14 -16.77 25.68
CA LEU A 873 -36.17 -15.54 26.48
C LEU A 873 -37.09 -15.65 27.70
N SER A 874 -38.19 -16.40 27.57
CA SER A 874 -39.16 -16.66 28.65
C SER A 874 -38.64 -17.67 29.69
N HIS A 875 -37.73 -18.56 29.28
CA HIS A 875 -37.18 -19.64 30.11
C HIS A 875 -35.64 -19.73 29.95
N LEU A 876 -34.93 -18.69 30.40
CA LEU A 876 -33.47 -18.66 30.35
C LEU A 876 -32.83 -19.71 31.29
N PRO A 877 -31.82 -20.48 30.83
CA PRO A 877 -31.09 -21.44 31.66
C PRO A 877 -30.38 -20.80 32.85
N ALA A 878 -30.23 -21.57 33.93
CA ALA A 878 -29.62 -21.11 35.18
C ALA A 878 -28.18 -20.58 35.01
N GLU A 879 -27.41 -21.10 34.04
CA GLU A 879 -26.04 -20.64 33.80
C GLU A 879 -25.98 -19.14 33.40
N ILE A 880 -26.95 -18.65 32.61
CA ILE A 880 -27.02 -17.23 32.20
C ILE A 880 -27.53 -16.35 33.36
N SER A 881 -28.41 -16.89 34.20
CA SER A 881 -28.93 -16.18 35.38
C SER A 881 -27.89 -15.98 36.48
N THR A 882 -26.79 -16.76 36.49
CA THR A 882 -25.70 -16.59 37.47
C THR A 882 -24.73 -15.46 37.14
N SER A 883 -24.57 -15.10 35.86
CA SER A 883 -23.66 -14.02 35.42
C SER A 883 -24.33 -12.65 35.43
N ILE A 884 -25.65 -12.58 35.26
CA ILE A 884 -26.45 -11.34 35.32
C ILE A 884 -27.59 -11.52 36.31
N SER A 885 -27.52 -10.86 37.46
CA SER A 885 -28.44 -11.02 38.62
C SER A 885 -29.93 -10.76 38.33
N SER A 886 -30.28 -10.19 37.19
CA SER A 886 -31.67 -9.92 36.77
C SER A 886 -32.06 -10.52 35.41
N ALA A 887 -31.26 -11.44 34.86
CA ALA A 887 -31.43 -12.00 33.51
C ALA A 887 -32.83 -12.57 33.26
N THR A 888 -33.37 -13.38 34.18
CA THR A 888 -34.69 -14.02 34.03
C THR A 888 -35.83 -13.01 33.93
N ARG A 889 -35.78 -11.93 34.72
CA ARG A 889 -36.79 -10.85 34.66
C ARG A 889 -36.71 -10.07 33.35
N LEU A 890 -35.50 -9.74 32.92
CA LEU A 890 -35.25 -9.02 31.67
C LEU A 890 -35.66 -9.87 30.45
N GLY A 891 -35.33 -11.15 30.45
CA GLY A 891 -35.74 -12.14 29.44
C GLY A 891 -37.26 -12.17 29.25
N SER A 892 -38.01 -12.35 30.33
CA SER A 892 -39.49 -12.36 30.28
C SER A 892 -40.08 -11.05 29.78
N GLU A 893 -39.52 -9.90 30.16
CA GLU A 893 -39.98 -8.59 29.66
C GLU A 893 -39.73 -8.46 28.14
N MET A 894 -38.57 -8.91 27.65
CA MET A 894 -38.25 -8.92 26.22
C MET A 894 -39.16 -9.87 25.42
N ALA A 895 -39.45 -11.05 25.96
CA ALA A 895 -40.37 -12.02 25.37
C ALA A 895 -41.79 -11.46 25.22
N GLN A 896 -42.30 -10.78 26.26
CA GLN A 896 -43.62 -10.14 26.21
C GLN A 896 -43.69 -9.04 25.14
N ARG A 897 -42.63 -8.22 25.02
CA ARG A 897 -42.56 -7.17 23.99
C ARG A 897 -42.52 -7.75 22.57
N LEU A 898 -41.72 -8.79 22.34
CA LEU A 898 -41.69 -9.49 21.04
C LEU A 898 -43.05 -10.10 20.70
N GLN A 899 -43.71 -10.72 21.68
CA GLN A 899 -45.03 -11.31 21.48
C GLN A 899 -46.09 -10.27 21.13
N ALA A 900 -46.05 -9.10 21.76
CA ALA A 900 -46.92 -7.97 21.42
C ALA A 900 -46.63 -7.40 20.03
N GLU A 901 -45.36 -7.30 19.61
CA GLU A 901 -45.00 -6.80 18.28
C GLU A 901 -45.45 -7.78 17.18
N ILE A 902 -45.28 -9.09 17.37
CA ILE A 902 -45.70 -10.13 16.41
C ILE A 902 -47.22 -10.07 16.15
N GLN A 903 -48.02 -9.79 17.18
CA GLN A 903 -49.49 -9.70 17.03
C GLN A 903 -49.95 -8.46 16.26
N ASN A 904 -49.19 -7.37 16.33
CA ASN A 904 -49.57 -6.07 15.77
C ASN A 904 -48.91 -5.77 14.43
N ASN A 905 -47.84 -6.48 14.07
CA ASN A 905 -47.03 -6.19 12.89
C ASN A 905 -47.01 -7.37 11.92
N ARG A 906 -47.72 -7.20 10.80
CA ARG A 906 -47.87 -8.22 9.73
C ARG A 906 -46.55 -8.63 9.07
N LEU A 907 -45.46 -7.87 9.26
CA LEU A 907 -44.14 -8.22 8.75
C LEU A 907 -43.51 -9.40 9.50
N PHE A 908 -43.84 -9.60 10.78
CA PHE A 908 -43.28 -10.67 11.61
C PHE A 908 -44.11 -11.96 11.62
N TYR A 909 -45.35 -11.92 11.12
CA TYR A 909 -46.22 -13.08 11.01
C TYR A 909 -46.94 -13.10 9.64
N PRO A 910 -46.23 -13.48 8.56
CA PRO A 910 -46.83 -13.52 7.24
C PRO A 910 -47.75 -14.73 7.07
N GLU A 911 -48.85 -14.57 6.34
CA GLU A 911 -49.75 -15.68 5.93
C GLU A 911 -49.10 -16.60 4.86
N THR A 912 -47.93 -16.23 4.36
CA THR A 912 -47.17 -16.92 3.31
C THR A 912 -45.73 -17.20 3.79
N PRO A 913 -45.06 -18.28 3.31
CA PRO A 913 -43.66 -18.53 3.63
C PRO A 913 -42.76 -17.35 3.27
N PHE A 914 -41.67 -17.17 4.02
CA PHE A 914 -40.64 -16.19 3.71
C PHE A 914 -40.01 -16.47 2.35
N LEU A 915 -39.68 -15.41 1.60
CA LEU A 915 -39.12 -15.53 0.26
C LEU A 915 -37.58 -15.47 0.30
N ASP A 916 -36.94 -16.31 -0.53
CA ASP A 916 -35.49 -16.21 -0.79
C ASP A 916 -35.20 -14.85 -1.45
N PRO A 917 -34.29 -14.02 -0.90
CA PRO A 917 -33.89 -12.75 -1.50
C PRO A 917 -33.40 -12.88 -2.95
N GLY A 918 -32.91 -14.06 -3.36
CA GLY A 918 -32.55 -14.36 -4.74
C GLY A 918 -33.69 -14.14 -5.75
N CYS A 919 -34.95 -14.24 -5.35
CA CYS A 919 -36.10 -13.99 -6.22
C CYS A 919 -36.18 -12.53 -6.69
N LEU A 920 -35.57 -11.60 -5.95
CA LEU A 920 -35.52 -10.18 -6.30
C LEU A 920 -34.54 -9.89 -7.46
N PHE A 921 -33.61 -10.80 -7.73
CA PHE A 921 -32.56 -10.64 -8.75
C PHE A 921 -32.75 -11.55 -9.98
N LYS A 922 -33.43 -12.70 -9.84
CA LYS A 922 -33.54 -13.71 -10.91
C LYS A 922 -34.88 -13.64 -11.64
N GLY A 923 -34.85 -13.59 -12.98
CA GLY A 923 -36.04 -13.73 -13.83
C GLY A 923 -36.56 -15.16 -13.86
N THR A 924 -37.82 -15.35 -14.27
CA THR A 924 -38.46 -16.66 -14.48
C THR A 924 -37.78 -17.52 -15.55
N SER A 925 -36.98 -16.91 -16.42
CA SER A 925 -36.16 -17.60 -17.43
C SER A 925 -34.79 -16.94 -17.53
N ALA A 926 -33.77 -17.73 -17.86
CA ALA A 926 -32.38 -17.26 -17.92
C ALA A 926 -32.15 -16.08 -18.90
N ASN A 927 -33.06 -15.84 -19.84
CA ASN A 927 -32.97 -14.77 -20.84
C ASN A 927 -33.74 -13.50 -20.46
N ARG A 928 -34.42 -13.46 -19.30
CA ARG A 928 -35.19 -12.28 -18.87
C ARG A 928 -34.57 -11.60 -17.67
N THR A 929 -34.25 -10.32 -17.81
CA THR A 929 -33.69 -9.51 -16.72
C THR A 929 -34.79 -9.11 -15.74
N ARG A 930 -34.55 -9.33 -14.44
CA ARG A 930 -35.51 -9.02 -13.37
C ARG A 930 -35.50 -7.54 -12.99
N ILE A 931 -36.68 -6.93 -12.94
CA ILE A 931 -36.91 -5.64 -12.29
C ILE A 931 -37.94 -5.85 -11.18
N SER A 932 -37.49 -5.73 -9.93
CA SER A 932 -38.30 -5.91 -8.72
C SER A 932 -38.65 -4.56 -8.13
N ILE A 933 -39.87 -4.09 -8.35
CA ILE A 933 -40.36 -2.83 -7.80
C ILE A 933 -41.03 -3.11 -6.47
N ILE A 934 -40.44 -2.65 -5.37
CA ILE A 934 -41.01 -2.76 -4.03
C ILE A 934 -41.73 -1.45 -3.73
N ASN A 935 -43.06 -1.48 -3.87
CA ASN A 935 -43.90 -0.33 -3.63
C ASN A 935 -44.42 -0.31 -2.18
N LEU A 936 -44.15 0.78 -1.47
CA LEU A 936 -44.40 0.91 -0.03
C LEU A 936 -45.84 1.30 0.33
N ALA A 937 -46.75 1.44 -0.66
CA ALA A 937 -48.17 1.77 -0.43
C ALA A 937 -48.90 0.79 0.51
N GLY A 938 -48.37 -0.42 0.64
CA GLY A 938 -48.91 -1.47 1.48
C GLY A 938 -48.69 -1.27 2.98
N LEU A 939 -47.73 -0.41 3.34
CA LEU A 939 -47.35 -0.15 4.73
C LEU A 939 -47.97 1.18 5.20
N PRO A 940 -48.64 1.21 6.37
CA PRO A 940 -49.52 2.31 6.75
C PRO A 940 -48.82 3.61 7.16
N ASP A 941 -47.58 3.53 7.65
CA ASP A 941 -46.86 4.67 8.21
C ASP A 941 -45.34 4.55 7.96
N LEU A 942 -44.62 5.67 8.13
CA LEU A 942 -43.18 5.75 7.86
C LEU A 942 -42.34 4.85 8.77
N LYS A 943 -42.74 4.64 10.04
CA LYS A 943 -42.02 3.76 10.96
C LYS A 943 -42.08 2.32 10.46
N THR A 944 -43.26 1.84 10.04
CA THR A 944 -43.42 0.51 9.45
C THR A 944 -42.64 0.37 8.12
N GLN A 945 -42.58 1.43 7.31
CA GLN A 945 -41.76 1.46 6.09
C GLN A 945 -40.26 1.36 6.38
N GLN A 946 -39.76 2.11 7.35
CA GLN A 946 -38.37 2.05 7.80
C GLN A 946 -38.03 0.69 8.42
N GLN A 947 -38.96 0.07 9.16
CA GLN A 947 -38.76 -1.29 9.68
C GLN A 947 -38.62 -2.33 8.56
N PHE A 948 -39.48 -2.27 7.55
CA PHE A 948 -39.38 -3.16 6.39
C PHE A 948 -38.07 -2.94 5.62
N LEU A 949 -37.70 -1.70 5.34
CA LEU A 949 -36.44 -1.40 4.64
C LEU A 949 -35.20 -1.76 5.45
N ASN A 950 -35.24 -1.63 6.78
CA ASN A 950 -34.20 -2.13 7.66
C ASN A 950 -34.02 -3.65 7.50
N GLN A 951 -35.11 -4.41 7.52
CA GLN A 951 -35.07 -5.87 7.30
C GLN A 951 -34.56 -6.21 5.90
N LEU A 952 -35.01 -5.49 4.87
CA LEU A 952 -34.53 -5.65 3.51
C LEU A 952 -33.02 -5.37 3.41
N ALA A 953 -32.54 -4.30 4.04
CA ALA A 953 -31.12 -3.93 4.00
C ALA A 953 -30.23 -5.02 4.62
N ILE A 954 -30.63 -5.53 5.79
CA ILE A 954 -29.95 -6.63 6.47
C ILE A 954 -29.98 -7.91 5.62
N THR A 955 -31.14 -8.22 5.03
CA THR A 955 -31.36 -9.41 4.20
C THR A 955 -30.49 -9.36 2.94
N LEU A 956 -30.47 -8.23 2.24
CA LEU A 956 -29.63 -8.01 1.06
C LEU A 956 -28.15 -8.04 1.42
N LEU A 957 -27.75 -7.43 2.55
CA LEU A 957 -26.36 -7.47 3.02
C LEU A 957 -25.89 -8.91 3.27
N GLY A 958 -26.72 -9.73 3.90
CA GLY A 958 -26.44 -11.16 4.07
C GLY A 958 -26.32 -11.89 2.73
N TRP A 959 -27.21 -11.59 1.79
CA TRP A 959 -27.24 -12.22 0.47
C TRP A 959 -26.01 -11.89 -0.37
N ILE A 960 -25.63 -10.61 -0.49
CA ILE A 960 -24.46 -10.16 -1.30
C ILE A 960 -23.12 -10.61 -0.71
N LYS A 961 -23.04 -10.81 0.60
CA LYS A 961 -21.86 -11.42 1.26
C LYS A 961 -21.67 -12.90 0.87
N GLN A 962 -22.75 -13.59 0.55
CA GLN A 962 -22.73 -14.99 0.13
C GLN A 962 -22.63 -15.15 -1.38
N HIS A 963 -23.01 -14.11 -2.14
CA HIS A 963 -23.11 -14.12 -3.60
C HIS A 963 -22.32 -12.96 -4.23
N SER A 964 -21.08 -12.72 -3.79
CA SER A 964 -20.30 -11.55 -4.23
C SER A 964 -19.99 -11.54 -5.74
N ALA A 965 -19.85 -10.33 -6.30
CA ALA A 965 -19.54 -10.07 -7.71
C ALA A 965 -18.38 -10.90 -8.25
N SER A 966 -18.58 -11.54 -9.40
CA SER A 966 -17.47 -12.03 -10.20
C SER A 966 -16.79 -10.84 -10.89
N PRO A 967 -15.47 -10.77 -11.01
CA PRO A 967 -14.85 -9.60 -11.63
C PRO A 967 -15.14 -9.41 -13.13
N SER A 968 -15.72 -10.40 -13.81
CA SER A 968 -16.26 -10.25 -15.17
C SER A 968 -17.61 -9.51 -15.23
N MET A 969 -18.33 -9.40 -14.12
CA MET A 969 -19.57 -8.65 -13.95
C MET A 969 -19.51 -7.94 -12.59
N PRO A 970 -18.84 -6.77 -12.53
CA PRO A 970 -18.62 -6.06 -11.27
C PRO A 970 -19.91 -5.56 -10.63
N VAL A 971 -21.00 -5.47 -11.42
CA VAL A 971 -22.35 -5.16 -10.94
C VAL A 971 -23.25 -6.36 -11.22
N GLN A 972 -23.75 -6.96 -10.15
CA GLN A 972 -24.74 -8.04 -10.20
C GLN A 972 -26.19 -7.53 -10.10
N GLY A 973 -26.39 -6.29 -9.65
CA GLY A 973 -27.71 -5.67 -9.61
C GLY A 973 -27.67 -4.26 -9.03
N PHE A 974 -28.78 -3.53 -9.15
CA PHE A 974 -28.95 -2.22 -8.54
C PHE A 974 -29.97 -2.25 -7.40
N LEU A 975 -29.73 -1.47 -6.35
CA LEU A 975 -30.73 -1.03 -5.39
C LEU A 975 -31.01 0.46 -5.62
N ILE A 976 -32.26 0.80 -5.96
CA ILE A 976 -32.68 2.16 -6.28
C ILE A 976 -33.62 2.67 -5.19
N LEU A 977 -33.26 3.79 -4.58
CA LEU A 977 -34.03 4.47 -3.54
C LEU A 977 -34.63 5.77 -4.08
N ASP A 978 -35.93 5.77 -4.34
CA ASP A 978 -36.64 7.01 -4.70
C ASP A 978 -37.00 7.81 -3.45
N GLU A 979 -36.63 9.09 -3.42
CA GLU A 979 -36.80 10.00 -2.28
C GLU A 979 -36.23 9.44 -0.96
N ALA A 980 -34.90 9.31 -0.91
CA ALA A 980 -34.19 8.62 0.16
C ALA A 980 -34.11 9.38 1.50
N GLU A 981 -34.53 10.66 1.57
CA GLU A 981 -34.43 11.50 2.77
C GLU A 981 -35.17 10.91 3.99
N ASP A 982 -36.31 10.24 3.74
CA ASP A 982 -37.12 9.61 4.78
C ASP A 982 -36.52 8.32 5.33
N PHE A 983 -35.56 7.71 4.62
CA PHE A 983 -34.95 6.43 4.99
C PHE A 983 -33.51 6.58 5.49
N ILE A 984 -32.81 7.63 5.03
CA ILE A 984 -31.43 7.95 5.40
C ILE A 984 -31.35 9.42 5.88
N PRO A 985 -32.10 9.82 6.93
CA PRO A 985 -32.19 11.21 7.35
C PRO A 985 -30.84 11.77 7.88
N ALA A 986 -30.61 13.08 7.75
CA ALA A 986 -29.38 13.74 8.20
C ALA A 986 -29.20 13.67 9.72
N ASP A 987 -30.15 14.24 10.47
CA ASP A 987 -29.97 14.55 11.90
C ASP A 987 -30.41 13.43 12.86
N THR A 988 -31.30 12.54 12.41
CA THR A 988 -31.85 11.47 13.25
C THR A 988 -31.16 10.14 12.91
N SER A 989 -30.56 9.48 13.91
CA SER A 989 -30.09 8.10 13.76
C SER A 989 -31.27 7.16 13.92
N THR A 990 -31.53 6.33 12.91
CA THR A 990 -32.53 5.27 12.92
C THR A 990 -31.85 3.96 12.54
N PRO A 991 -32.33 2.80 13.02
CA PRO A 991 -31.75 1.51 12.61
C PRO A 991 -31.78 1.29 11.10
N CYS A 992 -32.84 1.77 10.44
CA CYS A 992 -32.98 1.76 8.98
C CYS A 992 -31.82 2.52 8.32
N LYS A 993 -31.53 3.75 8.76
CA LYS A 993 -30.39 4.53 8.29
C LYS A 993 -29.07 3.78 8.52
N ASP A 994 -28.84 3.34 9.75
CA ASP A 994 -27.56 2.73 10.13
C ASP A 994 -27.28 1.46 9.32
N ASN A 995 -28.29 0.62 9.07
CA ASN A 995 -28.11 -0.61 8.29
C ASN A 995 -28.16 -0.37 6.77
N LEU A 996 -28.86 0.65 6.27
CA LEU A 996 -28.73 1.07 4.88
C LEU A 996 -27.33 1.62 4.60
N LEU A 997 -26.73 2.35 5.54
CA LEU A 997 -25.33 2.79 5.43
C LEU A 997 -24.35 1.60 5.48
N LYS A 998 -24.55 0.63 6.38
CA LYS A 998 -23.73 -0.60 6.38
C LYS A 998 -23.88 -1.41 5.10
N LEU A 999 -25.11 -1.50 4.56
CA LEU A 999 -25.36 -2.13 3.27
C LEU A 999 -24.59 -1.37 2.20
N ALA A 1000 -24.73 -0.05 2.17
CA ALA A 1000 -24.05 0.84 1.23
C ALA A 1000 -22.53 0.60 1.29
N ASP A 1001 -21.92 0.61 2.47
CA ASP A 1001 -20.45 0.46 2.63
C ASP A 1001 -19.93 -0.86 2.05
N TYR A 1002 -20.74 -1.92 2.10
CA TYR A 1002 -20.39 -3.23 1.55
C TYR A 1002 -20.87 -3.44 0.11
N ALA A 1003 -21.87 -2.68 -0.36
CA ALA A 1003 -22.54 -2.88 -1.65
C ALA A 1003 -21.57 -2.89 -2.85
N PRO A 1004 -20.57 -1.98 -2.93
CA PRO A 1004 -19.57 -2.03 -4.01
C PRO A 1004 -18.74 -3.31 -4.03
N THR A 1005 -18.43 -3.88 -2.86
CA THR A 1005 -17.71 -5.16 -2.75
C THR A 1005 -18.60 -6.34 -3.12
N GLY A 1006 -19.88 -6.26 -2.78
CA GLY A 1006 -20.90 -7.25 -3.16
C GLY A 1006 -21.36 -7.15 -4.62
N GLY A 1007 -20.98 -6.10 -5.35
CA GLY A 1007 -21.47 -5.76 -6.70
C GLY A 1007 -22.94 -5.34 -6.75
N LEU A 1008 -23.46 -4.77 -5.68
CA LEU A 1008 -24.78 -4.15 -5.64
C LEU A 1008 -24.60 -2.63 -5.80
N GLY A 1009 -24.95 -2.08 -6.96
CA GLY A 1009 -24.89 -0.63 -7.19
C GLY A 1009 -26.02 0.08 -6.45
N LEU A 1010 -25.71 1.12 -5.67
CA LEU A 1010 -26.72 1.89 -4.95
C LEU A 1010 -26.99 3.21 -5.67
N VAL A 1011 -28.24 3.42 -6.07
CA VAL A 1011 -28.71 4.66 -6.72
C VAL A 1011 -29.76 5.30 -5.83
N PHE A 1012 -29.63 6.58 -5.51
CA PHE A 1012 -30.65 7.30 -4.75
C PHE A 1012 -31.02 8.63 -5.38
N SER A 1013 -32.27 9.05 -5.15
CA SER A 1013 -32.76 10.39 -5.51
C SER A 1013 -33.21 11.16 -4.28
N THR A 1014 -33.05 12.48 -4.30
CA THR A 1014 -33.64 13.37 -3.30
C THR A 1014 -33.87 14.78 -3.85
N GLN A 1015 -34.91 15.45 -3.36
CA GLN A 1015 -35.15 16.88 -3.64
C GLN A 1015 -34.46 17.81 -2.63
N ASN A 1016 -34.19 17.29 -1.42
CA ASN A 1016 -33.61 18.04 -0.32
C ASN A 1016 -32.29 17.37 0.13
N PRO A 1017 -31.17 17.64 -0.56
CA PRO A 1017 -29.88 17.04 -0.24
C PRO A 1017 -29.39 17.33 1.19
N LYS A 1018 -29.83 18.43 1.82
CA LYS A 1018 -29.47 18.73 3.23
C LYS A 1018 -30.16 17.80 4.24
N ASN A 1019 -31.26 17.14 3.86
CA ASN A 1019 -32.04 16.28 4.75
C ASN A 1019 -31.56 14.82 4.75
N ILE A 1020 -30.61 14.46 3.89
CA ILE A 1020 -30.05 13.11 3.83
C ILE A 1020 -28.67 13.08 4.52
N ALA A 1021 -28.26 11.92 5.03
CA ALA A 1021 -26.98 11.78 5.73
C ALA A 1021 -25.78 12.20 4.86
N SER A 1022 -24.98 13.15 5.35
CA SER A 1022 -23.83 13.70 4.62
C SER A 1022 -22.90 12.65 3.98
N PRO A 1023 -22.56 11.52 4.65
CA PRO A 1023 -21.68 10.51 4.03
C PRO A 1023 -22.17 9.98 2.69
N ILE A 1024 -23.49 9.73 2.55
CA ILE A 1024 -24.02 9.16 1.29
C ILE A 1024 -24.01 10.17 0.14
N VAL A 1025 -24.00 11.47 0.43
CA VAL A 1025 -23.93 12.54 -0.59
C VAL A 1025 -22.50 12.91 -0.90
N SER A 1026 -21.61 12.99 0.10
CA SER A 1026 -20.20 13.33 -0.10
C SER A 1026 -19.44 12.24 -0.83
N ASP A 1027 -19.80 10.97 -0.59
CA ASP A 1027 -19.05 9.82 -1.08
C ASP A 1027 -19.63 9.28 -2.40
N CYS A 1028 -20.56 10.01 -3.04
CA CYS A 1028 -21.05 9.65 -4.38
C CYS A 1028 -19.95 9.75 -5.44
N PHE A 1029 -19.65 8.62 -6.06
CA PHE A 1029 -18.77 8.53 -7.23
C PHE A 1029 -19.43 9.17 -8.45
N THR A 1030 -20.72 8.93 -8.65
CA THR A 1030 -21.50 9.52 -9.74
C THR A 1030 -22.59 10.42 -9.18
N GLN A 1031 -22.74 11.64 -9.70
CA GLN A 1031 -23.79 12.56 -9.30
C GLN A 1031 -24.45 13.24 -10.51
N PHE A 1032 -25.77 13.32 -10.44
CA PHE A 1032 -26.59 14.11 -11.36
C PHE A 1032 -27.20 15.29 -10.61
N PHE A 1033 -26.93 16.51 -11.07
CA PHE A 1033 -27.56 17.71 -10.55
C PHE A 1033 -28.54 18.27 -11.58
N GLY A 1034 -29.83 18.21 -11.25
CA GLY A 1034 -30.89 18.71 -12.12
C GLY A 1034 -31.37 20.08 -11.70
N LYS A 1035 -32.31 20.63 -12.48
CA LYS A 1035 -32.98 21.91 -12.17
C LYS A 1035 -33.45 21.98 -10.72
N ALA A 1036 -33.11 23.06 -10.01
CA ALA A 1036 -33.58 23.32 -8.66
C ALA A 1036 -33.95 24.80 -8.49
N SER A 1037 -35.10 25.08 -7.87
CA SER A 1037 -35.58 26.44 -7.59
C SER A 1037 -35.48 26.85 -6.11
N ALA A 1038 -35.43 25.87 -5.20
CA ALA A 1038 -35.32 26.12 -3.77
C ALA A 1038 -33.90 26.59 -3.41
N PRO A 1039 -33.74 27.75 -2.71
CA PRO A 1039 -32.42 28.29 -2.36
C PRO A 1039 -31.54 27.30 -1.60
N ALA A 1040 -32.12 26.55 -0.65
CA ALA A 1040 -31.39 25.56 0.13
C ALA A 1040 -30.84 24.40 -0.72
N THR A 1041 -31.60 23.94 -1.72
CA THR A 1041 -31.15 22.89 -2.67
C THR A 1041 -30.10 23.44 -3.62
N ILE A 1042 -30.26 24.67 -4.14
CA ILE A 1042 -29.27 25.33 -5.00
C ILE A 1042 -27.95 25.51 -4.25
N GLU A 1043 -27.99 25.97 -3.00
CA GLU A 1043 -26.80 26.14 -2.16
C GLU A 1043 -26.10 24.81 -1.90
N ALA A 1044 -26.84 23.76 -1.55
CA ALA A 1044 -26.28 22.43 -1.35
C ALA A 1044 -25.62 21.88 -2.62
N ILE A 1045 -26.24 22.07 -3.79
CA ILE A 1045 -25.65 21.70 -5.07
C ILE A 1045 -24.37 22.53 -5.34
N ARG A 1046 -24.39 23.85 -5.11
CA ARG A 1046 -23.23 24.74 -5.28
C ARG A 1046 -22.07 24.37 -4.36
N GLU A 1047 -22.33 23.92 -3.13
CA GLU A 1047 -21.30 23.41 -2.23
C GLU A 1047 -20.58 22.19 -2.83
N GLN A 1048 -21.32 21.28 -3.49
CA GLN A 1048 -20.74 20.14 -4.22
C GLN A 1048 -19.88 20.58 -5.41
N PHE A 1049 -20.29 21.63 -6.15
CA PHE A 1049 -19.49 22.20 -7.25
C PHE A 1049 -18.19 22.86 -6.76
N LYS A 1050 -18.24 23.62 -5.65
CA LYS A 1050 -17.06 24.28 -5.07
C LYS A 1050 -15.97 23.30 -4.65
N MET A 1051 -16.36 22.14 -4.13
CA MET A 1051 -15.42 21.07 -3.77
C MET A 1051 -14.72 20.47 -5.00
N ARG A 1052 -15.28 20.66 -6.20
CA ARG A 1052 -14.84 20.04 -7.46
C ARG A 1052 -14.28 21.03 -8.48
N GLY A 1053 -13.90 22.23 -8.01
CA GLY A 1053 -13.13 23.20 -8.79
C GLY A 1053 -13.92 24.06 -9.77
N ASP A 1054 -15.25 23.99 -9.78
CA ASP A 1054 -16.08 24.65 -10.79
C ASP A 1054 -16.98 25.77 -10.25
N LYS A 1055 -17.31 26.74 -11.10
CA LYS A 1055 -18.19 27.88 -10.79
C LYS A 1055 -19.25 28.02 -11.88
N GLU A 1056 -20.38 27.35 -11.72
CA GLU A 1056 -21.52 27.54 -12.61
C GLU A 1056 -22.80 27.94 -11.85
N ASP A 1057 -23.51 28.91 -12.43
CA ASP A 1057 -24.58 29.68 -11.78
C ASP A 1057 -25.99 29.46 -12.40
N ASP A 1058 -26.14 28.56 -13.37
CA ASP A 1058 -27.37 28.38 -14.17
C ASP A 1058 -28.23 27.15 -13.78
N ILE A 1059 -27.95 26.50 -12.64
CA ILE A 1059 -28.77 25.41 -12.06
C ILE A 1059 -30.28 25.76 -12.01
N PRO A 1060 -30.70 27.00 -11.65
CA PRO A 1060 -32.12 27.35 -11.63
C PRO A 1060 -32.78 27.42 -13.01
N THR A 1061 -31.98 27.63 -14.05
CA THR A 1061 -32.43 27.83 -15.44
C THR A 1061 -32.28 26.59 -16.32
N LEU A 1062 -31.69 25.49 -15.81
CA LEU A 1062 -31.66 24.20 -16.51
C LEU A 1062 -33.07 23.76 -16.97
N GLU A 1063 -33.14 23.14 -18.14
CA GLU A 1063 -34.36 22.52 -18.65
C GLU A 1063 -34.61 21.16 -18.00
N ALA A 1064 -35.86 20.70 -17.99
CA ALA A 1064 -36.19 19.38 -17.48
C ALA A 1064 -35.59 18.30 -18.38
N GLY A 1065 -34.95 17.29 -17.79
CA GLY A 1065 -34.20 16.27 -18.54
C GLY A 1065 -32.75 16.64 -18.84
N HIS A 1066 -32.33 17.87 -18.54
CA HIS A 1066 -30.92 18.29 -18.57
C HIS A 1066 -30.33 18.25 -17.16
N PHE A 1067 -29.17 17.63 -17.04
CA PHE A 1067 -28.47 17.46 -15.78
C PHE A 1067 -27.00 17.83 -15.93
N TYR A 1068 -26.40 18.29 -14.85
CA TYR A 1068 -24.97 18.19 -14.70
C TYR A 1068 -24.63 16.79 -14.23
N LEU A 1069 -23.80 16.10 -15.01
CA LEU A 1069 -23.22 14.82 -14.66
C LEU A 1069 -21.78 15.04 -14.21
N HIS A 1070 -21.47 14.56 -13.02
CA HIS A 1070 -20.10 14.34 -12.59
C HIS A 1070 -19.92 12.88 -12.24
N THR A 1071 -18.85 12.27 -12.71
CA THR A 1071 -18.39 10.99 -12.17
C THR A 1071 -16.90 11.06 -11.86
N GLU A 1072 -16.44 10.27 -10.89
CA GLU A 1072 -15.02 10.18 -10.55
C GLU A 1072 -14.17 9.88 -11.80
N GLY A 1073 -13.04 10.59 -11.93
CA GLY A 1073 -12.22 10.61 -13.14
C GLY A 1073 -12.55 11.76 -14.11
N MET A 1074 -13.68 12.46 -13.95
CA MET A 1074 -13.98 13.67 -14.72
C MET A 1074 -13.35 14.93 -14.09
N PRO A 1075 -12.67 15.78 -14.88
CA PRO A 1075 -12.03 17.00 -14.37
C PRO A 1075 -13.03 18.05 -13.88
N ALA A 1076 -14.25 18.06 -14.46
CA ALA A 1076 -15.34 18.97 -14.10
C ALA A 1076 -16.70 18.32 -14.44
N PRO A 1077 -17.81 18.75 -13.81
CA PRO A 1077 -19.15 18.30 -14.20
C PRO A 1077 -19.52 18.76 -15.63
N VAL A 1078 -20.21 17.90 -16.37
CA VAL A 1078 -20.60 18.16 -17.77
C VAL A 1078 -22.12 18.18 -17.91
N LYS A 1079 -22.66 19.10 -18.72
CA LYS A 1079 -24.10 19.12 -19.03
C LYS A 1079 -24.47 17.99 -19.97
N VAL A 1080 -25.44 17.18 -19.56
CA VAL A 1080 -25.96 16.05 -20.33
C VAL A 1080 -27.47 16.15 -20.50
N ALA A 1081 -27.95 15.82 -21.69
CA ALA A 1081 -29.35 15.56 -21.97
C ALA A 1081 -29.65 14.07 -21.79
N VAL A 1082 -30.59 13.77 -20.89
CA VAL A 1082 -31.04 12.41 -20.61
C VAL A 1082 -32.20 12.06 -21.55
N PRO A 1083 -32.12 10.95 -22.30
CA PRO A 1083 -33.20 10.49 -23.17
C PRO A 1083 -34.47 10.18 -22.38
N TRP A 1084 -35.62 10.26 -23.06
CA TRP A 1084 -36.89 9.80 -22.49
C TRP A 1084 -36.85 8.31 -22.15
N CYS A 1085 -37.52 7.93 -21.06
CA CYS A 1085 -37.61 6.54 -20.62
C CYS A 1085 -38.44 5.68 -21.58
N LEU A 1086 -38.03 4.42 -21.76
CA LEU A 1086 -38.64 3.40 -22.63
C LEU A 1086 -40.01 2.94 -22.14
N SER A 1087 -40.27 3.03 -20.84
CA SER A 1087 -41.56 2.75 -20.23
C SER A 1087 -42.43 4.01 -20.19
N TYR A 1088 -43.74 3.83 -20.32
CA TYR A 1088 -44.72 4.90 -20.25
C TYR A 1088 -44.55 5.75 -18.98
N HIS A 1089 -44.40 7.07 -19.17
CA HIS A 1089 -44.35 8.05 -18.08
C HIS A 1089 -45.67 8.81 -18.02
N PRO A 1090 -46.62 8.41 -17.14
CA PRO A 1090 -47.91 9.09 -17.03
C PRO A 1090 -47.74 10.50 -16.43
N PRO A 1091 -48.63 11.44 -16.76
CA PRO A 1091 -48.60 12.80 -16.20
C PRO A 1091 -48.85 12.83 -14.68
N HIS A 1092 -49.52 11.80 -14.16
CA HIS A 1092 -49.78 11.63 -12.73
C HIS A 1092 -49.37 10.22 -12.27
N PRO A 1093 -48.87 10.07 -11.03
CA PRO A 1093 -48.58 8.76 -10.47
C PRO A 1093 -49.84 7.87 -10.42
N PRO A 1094 -49.73 6.55 -10.66
CA PRO A 1094 -50.84 5.63 -10.50
C PRO A 1094 -51.37 5.62 -9.06
N GLY A 1095 -52.69 5.51 -8.90
CA GLY A 1095 -53.31 5.39 -7.58
C GLY A 1095 -53.00 4.05 -6.92
N LYS A 1096 -53.16 3.96 -5.59
CA LYS A 1096 -52.90 2.73 -4.81
C LYS A 1096 -53.63 1.49 -5.37
N ASP A 1097 -54.90 1.63 -5.76
CA ASP A 1097 -55.68 0.54 -6.35
C ASP A 1097 -55.15 0.10 -7.71
N GLU A 1098 -54.63 1.02 -8.52
CA GLU A 1098 -54.00 0.71 -9.80
C GLU A 1098 -52.68 -0.04 -9.57
N VAL A 1099 -51.87 0.40 -8.59
CA VAL A 1099 -50.63 -0.29 -8.19
C VAL A 1099 -50.94 -1.72 -7.74
N LEU A 1100 -51.94 -1.93 -6.88
CA LEU A 1100 -52.33 -3.26 -6.41
C LEU A 1100 -52.82 -4.16 -7.55
N LYS A 1101 -53.65 -3.65 -8.47
CA LYS A 1101 -54.09 -4.40 -9.65
C LYS A 1101 -52.91 -4.81 -10.54
N ARG A 1102 -51.93 -3.93 -10.69
CA ARG A 1102 -50.72 -4.20 -11.48
C ARG A 1102 -49.78 -5.18 -10.78
N ALA A 1103 -49.65 -5.08 -9.46
CA ALA A 1103 -48.95 -6.08 -8.65
C ALA A 1103 -49.61 -7.46 -8.83
N ALA A 1104 -50.92 -7.56 -8.65
CA ALA A 1104 -51.68 -8.80 -8.87
C ALA A 1104 -51.51 -9.36 -10.30
N ALA A 1105 -51.50 -8.49 -11.32
CA ALA A 1105 -51.27 -8.91 -12.71
C ALA A 1105 -49.84 -9.45 -12.92
N SER A 1106 -48.84 -8.87 -12.26
CA SER A 1106 -47.45 -9.37 -12.32
C SER A 1106 -47.25 -10.69 -11.56
N ARG A 1107 -48.21 -11.14 -10.73
CA ARG A 1107 -48.12 -12.38 -9.94
C ARG A 1107 -47.95 -13.65 -10.79
N LEU A 1108 -48.45 -13.67 -12.02
CA LEU A 1108 -48.25 -14.80 -12.96
C LEU A 1108 -46.78 -15.04 -13.29
N HIS A 1109 -45.96 -14.00 -13.14
CA HIS A 1109 -44.51 -14.02 -13.33
C HIS A 1109 -43.74 -14.22 -11.99
N ALA A 1110 -44.45 -14.27 -10.85
CA ALA A 1110 -43.86 -14.50 -9.53
C ALA A 1110 -43.96 -15.97 -9.05
N LYS A 1111 -44.75 -16.81 -9.72
CA LYS A 1111 -45.03 -18.21 -9.32
C LYS A 1111 -44.07 -19.22 -9.98
N ASP A 1112 -42.83 -19.20 -9.54
CA ASP A 1112 -41.90 -20.34 -9.38
C ASP A 1112 -40.56 -19.74 -8.94
N PRO A 1113 -40.30 -19.57 -7.64
CA PRO A 1113 -38.98 -19.14 -7.16
C PRO A 1113 -37.91 -20.21 -7.38
#